data_AF-A0A286UI04-F1
#
_entry.id   AF-A0A286UI04-F1
#
_cell.length_a   1.000
_cell.length_b   1.000
_cell.length_c   1.000
_cell.angle_alpha   90.00
_cell.angle_beta   90.00
_cell.angle_gamma   90.00
#
_symmetry.space_group_name_H-M   'P 1'
#
loop_
_entity.id
_entity.type
_entity.pdbx_description
1 polymer ?
#
loop_
_entity_poly.entity_id
_entity_poly.type
_entity_poly.pdbx_seq_one_letter_code
_entity_poly.pdbx_strand_id
1 'polypeptide(L)'
;MQVGNGNFAFGSDITGLQTFLPFATMASWGWKNDSFPSGYGLEDILSFQGTSLDNHGHNVTYMFGGPEDKASIQQWLVSNPNRVNLGRVGLLFLSSEGILTSEFEYNNTQVKVTTICSQGTDVVGIDVQSSLVRSGQLGLFLDFPWSDGSSKFSAPFVGTFNTPQMHTTALSNIHVANGAQAEISHTLVNNTFITTIGDSNFTITRDNPSAHRYILTPQKGTGSISTSIAFSLESLGRIPNYWAVLESSINGWADFWQNGGFIDVYTGSSDKRADELQRRIVLSQYLLRVNEAGDYPPQESGLVNNGWYGKFHMEMYYWHSIHWSLWSRDALLSRSSSVYSRFLPTAIERSQIQQGWSTGARWSKMTDPTGRSAPGEINELLVWQQPHPLVLAEYEYRALPSKRTLQKWKYVVNETANWMSIFAYHNISTGVYDLGPPMYIVSEDSNPIITRNPALELAYWKLGLQLAESWFRRLGEEVPVTWSKVRDNLAPLPITNGIYDVYEGIPADFWTSGVFTNDHPALVGLNGWLPPTPGLDTSIAKSTMEKVWRNWNISNLWGWDFGMLAMSAARSSEPDKAIDWLLHERFVFDDVGMPEGGTRVPTPYFPGSGSLLLAVAMMAEGWDGSKIPAPGFPTQGWFVQSEGIRKAL
;
A
#
# COMPACT_ATOMS: atom_id res chain seq x y z
N MET A 1 -2.19 9.53 15.73
CA MET A 1 -2.51 8.13 16.10
C MET A 1 -3.66 7.62 15.22
N GLN A 2 -3.95 6.32 15.22
CA GLN A 2 -5.09 5.74 14.49
C GLN A 2 -5.67 4.54 15.25
N VAL A 3 -6.96 4.27 15.01
CA VAL A 3 -7.57 2.94 15.22
C VAL A 3 -8.23 2.50 13.90
N GLY A 4 -8.32 1.20 13.66
CA GLY A 4 -8.92 0.68 12.42
C GLY A 4 -8.99 -0.83 12.36
N ASN A 5 -9.46 -1.35 11.22
CA ASN A 5 -9.70 -2.78 10.96
C ASN A 5 -9.02 -3.30 9.66
N GLY A 6 -8.27 -2.43 8.98
CA GLY A 6 -7.61 -2.67 7.69
C GLY A 6 -8.42 -2.19 6.48
N ASN A 7 -9.75 -2.14 6.60
CA ASN A 7 -10.66 -1.63 5.59
C ASN A 7 -11.06 -0.16 5.83
N PHE A 8 -11.11 0.22 7.10
CA PHE A 8 -11.42 1.55 7.61
C PHE A 8 -10.39 1.93 8.68
N ALA A 9 -10.00 3.21 8.70
CA ALA A 9 -9.16 3.79 9.73
C ALA A 9 -9.66 5.18 10.14
N PHE A 10 -9.63 5.41 11.44
CA PHE A 10 -9.97 6.67 12.09
C PHE A 10 -8.68 7.28 12.65
N GLY A 11 -8.21 8.36 12.05
CA GLY A 11 -7.07 9.13 12.53
C GLY A 11 -7.43 10.03 13.70
N SER A 12 -6.54 10.12 14.68
CA SER A 12 -6.69 11.02 15.83
C SER A 12 -5.43 11.83 16.11
N ASP A 13 -5.65 13.04 16.61
CA ASP A 13 -4.61 13.80 17.32
C ASP A 13 -4.42 13.21 18.72
N ILE A 14 -3.83 13.96 19.66
CA ILE A 14 -3.89 13.53 21.06
C ILE A 14 -5.36 13.52 21.55
N THR A 15 -6.45 13.71 20.79
CA THR A 15 -7.84 13.59 21.30
C THR A 15 -8.48 12.20 21.23
N GLY A 16 -7.85 11.22 20.57
CA GLY A 16 -8.53 9.96 20.26
C GLY A 16 -9.71 10.19 19.30
N LEU A 17 -9.87 11.43 18.87
CA LEU A 17 -10.86 12.05 18.00
C LEU A 17 -10.07 13.07 17.14
N GLN A 18 -10.73 13.99 16.45
CA GLN A 18 -10.13 14.92 15.48
C GLN A 18 -10.46 16.38 15.85
N THR A 19 -10.07 16.78 17.06
CA THR A 19 -10.53 18.05 17.66
C THR A 19 -9.64 19.23 17.32
N PHE A 20 -8.32 19.08 17.45
CA PHE A 20 -7.33 20.14 17.18
C PHE A 20 -6.82 20.05 15.75
N LEU A 21 -6.50 18.83 15.32
CA LEU A 21 -5.95 18.57 14.00
C LEU A 21 -6.97 17.77 13.17
N PRO A 22 -7.26 18.17 11.93
CA PRO A 22 -8.23 17.51 11.07
C PRO A 22 -7.62 16.26 10.41
N PHE A 23 -7.15 15.31 11.22
CA PHE A 23 -6.78 13.97 10.75
C PHE A 23 -7.97 13.32 10.04
N ALA A 24 -7.69 12.43 9.09
CA ALA A 24 -8.73 11.89 8.23
C ALA A 24 -9.46 10.67 8.83
N THR A 25 -10.71 10.49 8.41
CA THR A 25 -11.41 9.20 8.50
C THR A 25 -11.47 8.62 7.09
N MET A 26 -10.79 7.50 6.85
CA MET A 26 -10.58 6.95 5.51
C MET A 26 -11.05 5.49 5.45
N ALA A 27 -11.56 5.08 4.29
CA ALA A 27 -11.90 3.69 4.02
C ALA A 27 -11.45 3.25 2.62
N SER A 28 -11.23 1.95 2.44
CA SER A 28 -10.83 1.33 1.16
C SER A 28 -11.85 1.53 0.05
N TRP A 29 -13.12 1.78 0.40
CA TRP A 29 -14.26 2.03 -0.48
C TRP A 29 -14.61 3.52 -0.63
N GLY A 30 -13.95 4.42 0.10
CA GLY A 30 -14.25 5.87 0.10
C GLY A 30 -13.73 6.58 -1.14
N TRP A 31 -14.36 6.39 -2.30
CA TRP A 31 -13.95 6.96 -3.58
C TRP A 31 -15.03 7.83 -4.23
N LYS A 32 -14.60 8.88 -4.94
CA LYS A 32 -15.49 9.67 -5.81
C LYS A 32 -14.89 9.97 -7.17
N ASN A 33 -15.73 10.47 -8.09
CA ASN A 33 -15.30 11.19 -9.28
C ASN A 33 -15.62 12.68 -9.15
N ASP A 34 -14.70 13.52 -9.63
CA ASP A 34 -14.94 14.94 -9.86
C ASP A 34 -15.63 15.16 -11.22
N SER A 35 -16.28 16.31 -11.37
CA SER A 35 -16.87 16.75 -12.64
C SER A 35 -15.84 16.69 -13.79
N PHE A 36 -16.30 16.38 -15.00
CA PHE A 36 -15.44 16.42 -16.19
C PHE A 36 -14.83 17.82 -16.40
N PRO A 37 -13.65 17.94 -17.03
CA PRO A 37 -13.06 19.23 -17.34
C PRO A 37 -13.98 20.06 -18.25
N SER A 38 -13.97 21.39 -18.08
CA SER A 38 -14.87 22.30 -18.79
C SER A 38 -14.77 22.12 -20.31
N GLY A 39 -15.91 21.89 -20.96
CA GLY A 39 -15.99 21.66 -22.41
C GLY A 39 -15.97 20.19 -22.85
N TYR A 40 -15.72 19.25 -21.94
CA TYR A 40 -15.64 17.82 -22.24
C TYR A 40 -16.73 16.99 -21.56
N GLY A 41 -17.10 15.87 -22.17
CA GLY A 41 -18.04 14.89 -21.65
C GLY A 41 -17.47 13.47 -21.63
N LEU A 42 -18.32 12.49 -21.32
CA LEU A 42 -17.92 11.08 -21.21
C LEU A 42 -17.26 10.54 -22.50
N GLU A 43 -17.74 10.95 -23.68
CA GLU A 43 -17.18 10.53 -24.96
C GLU A 43 -15.72 10.99 -25.15
N ASP A 44 -15.37 12.20 -24.67
CA ASP A 44 -14.00 12.71 -24.73
C ASP A 44 -13.06 11.96 -23.78
N ILE A 45 -13.58 11.53 -22.63
CA ILE A 45 -12.86 10.68 -21.67
C ILE A 45 -12.62 9.28 -22.26
N LEU A 46 -13.64 8.67 -22.88
CA LEU A 46 -13.55 7.33 -23.48
C LEU A 46 -12.70 7.30 -24.77
N SER A 47 -12.66 8.40 -25.52
CA SER A 47 -11.87 8.55 -26.75
C SER A 47 -10.47 9.15 -26.55
N PHE A 48 -10.02 9.30 -25.30
CA PHE A 48 -8.64 9.72 -25.03
C PHE A 48 -7.65 8.67 -25.54
N GLN A 49 -6.62 9.12 -26.27
CA GLN A 49 -5.49 8.30 -26.71
C GLN A 49 -4.22 9.13 -26.52
N GLY A 50 -3.13 8.45 -26.14
CA GLY A 50 -1.80 9.06 -26.01
C GLY A 50 -0.91 8.78 -27.21
N THR A 51 0.38 8.64 -26.95
CA THR A 51 1.46 8.49 -27.93
C THR A 51 1.62 7.03 -28.36
N SER A 52 1.82 6.80 -29.65
CA SER A 52 2.32 5.51 -30.15
C SER A 52 3.84 5.50 -30.26
N LEU A 53 4.49 4.44 -29.77
CA LEU A 53 5.93 4.22 -29.87
C LEU A 53 6.22 2.84 -30.48
N ASP A 54 7.33 2.71 -31.20
CA ASP A 54 7.83 1.42 -31.67
C ASP A 54 8.37 0.58 -30.50
N ASN A 55 7.90 -0.65 -30.39
CA ASN A 55 8.41 -1.69 -29.51
C ASN A 55 8.83 -2.88 -30.38
N HIS A 56 10.08 -2.86 -30.83
CA HIS A 56 10.68 -3.86 -31.73
C HIS A 56 9.88 -4.16 -33.02
N GLY A 57 9.41 -3.12 -33.71
CA GLY A 57 8.58 -3.26 -34.92
C GLY A 57 7.08 -3.41 -34.66
N HIS A 58 6.65 -3.41 -33.39
CA HIS A 58 5.24 -3.34 -32.99
C HIS A 58 4.89 -1.94 -32.50
N ASN A 59 3.97 -1.25 -33.17
CA ASN A 59 3.60 0.12 -32.82
C ASN A 59 2.55 0.13 -31.69
N VAL A 60 2.96 0.45 -30.47
CA VAL A 60 2.15 0.36 -29.24
C VAL A 60 1.68 1.75 -28.81
N THR A 61 0.36 1.90 -28.59
CA THR A 61 -0.22 3.14 -28.04
C THR A 61 -0.25 3.12 -26.50
N TYR A 62 0.44 4.07 -25.91
CA TYR A 62 0.55 4.28 -24.47
C TYR A 62 -0.26 5.51 -24.06
N MET A 63 -0.91 5.47 -22.90
CA MET A 63 -1.78 6.56 -22.43
C MET A 63 -0.97 7.70 -21.81
N PHE A 64 -0.16 8.40 -22.59
CA PHE A 64 0.52 9.64 -22.21
C PHE A 64 0.89 10.48 -23.44
N GLY A 65 1.16 11.78 -23.25
CA GLY A 65 1.71 12.64 -24.31
C GLY A 65 0.74 12.90 -25.47
N GLY A 66 -0.57 12.84 -25.20
CA GLY A 66 -1.60 13.17 -26.20
C GLY A 66 -1.62 14.67 -26.57
N PRO A 67 -2.56 15.09 -27.44
CA PRO A 67 -2.73 16.49 -27.85
C PRO A 67 -2.82 17.46 -26.67
N GLU A 68 -2.20 18.64 -26.80
CA GLU A 68 -2.08 19.63 -25.71
C GLU A 68 -3.45 20.10 -25.19
N ASP A 69 -4.45 20.25 -26.08
CA ASP A 69 -5.83 20.57 -25.71
C ASP A 69 -6.46 19.47 -24.82
N LYS A 70 -6.08 18.21 -25.02
CA LYS A 70 -6.53 17.06 -24.21
C LYS A 70 -5.75 16.84 -22.91
N ALA A 71 -4.79 17.72 -22.56
CA ALA A 71 -4.03 17.59 -21.31
C ALA A 71 -4.93 17.57 -20.05
N SER A 72 -6.05 18.31 -20.07
CA SER A 72 -7.04 18.32 -18.98
C SER A 72 -7.78 16.99 -18.83
N ILE A 73 -8.09 16.30 -19.93
CA ILE A 73 -8.65 14.94 -19.95
C ILE A 73 -7.64 13.96 -19.36
N GLN A 74 -6.36 14.03 -19.78
CA GLN A 74 -5.31 13.18 -19.24
C GLN A 74 -5.20 13.36 -17.72
N GLN A 75 -5.17 14.60 -17.23
CA GLN A 75 -5.09 14.87 -15.79
C GLN A 75 -6.35 14.40 -15.03
N TRP A 76 -7.55 14.55 -15.59
CA TRP A 76 -8.77 14.01 -14.99
C TRP A 76 -8.73 12.47 -14.91
N LEU A 77 -8.27 11.80 -15.97
CA LEU A 77 -8.05 10.34 -16.00
C LEU A 77 -6.92 9.90 -15.04
N VAL A 78 -5.97 10.78 -14.71
CA VAL A 78 -4.92 10.51 -13.71
C VAL A 78 -5.48 10.61 -12.29
N SER A 79 -6.38 11.56 -12.01
CA SER A 79 -6.89 11.80 -10.65
C SER A 79 -8.20 11.06 -10.32
N ASN A 80 -9.00 10.63 -11.30
CA ASN A 80 -10.32 10.06 -11.04
C ASN A 80 -10.38 8.52 -11.21
N PRO A 81 -11.16 7.79 -10.40
CA PRO A 81 -11.67 8.22 -9.10
C PRO A 81 -10.53 8.51 -8.10
N ASN A 82 -10.78 9.39 -7.13
CA ASN A 82 -9.89 9.75 -6.02
C ASN A 82 -10.50 9.38 -4.67
N ARG A 83 -9.64 9.23 -3.64
CA ARG A 83 -10.07 8.91 -2.27
C ARG A 83 -10.57 10.13 -1.48
N VAL A 84 -11.54 9.89 -0.62
CA VAL A 84 -12.29 10.89 0.14
C VAL A 84 -12.06 10.73 1.65
N ASN A 85 -11.89 11.85 2.36
CA ASN A 85 -12.05 11.91 3.81
C ASN A 85 -13.54 11.90 4.15
N LEU A 86 -14.00 10.85 4.83
CA LEU A 86 -15.42 10.58 5.10
C LEU A 86 -16.04 11.58 6.09
N GLY A 87 -15.21 12.30 6.84
CA GLY A 87 -15.61 13.27 7.85
C GLY A 87 -14.71 13.19 9.08
N ARG A 88 -14.95 14.06 10.05
CA ARG A 88 -14.26 14.05 11.34
C ARG A 88 -15.23 14.06 12.51
N VAL A 89 -14.90 13.33 13.56
CA VAL A 89 -15.55 13.35 14.88
C VAL A 89 -14.61 14.05 15.85
N GLY A 90 -15.06 15.05 16.59
CA GLY A 90 -14.25 15.74 17.60
C GLY A 90 -15.02 16.05 18.87
N LEU A 91 -14.30 16.39 19.95
CA LEU A 91 -14.91 16.89 21.17
C LEU A 91 -15.41 18.32 20.94
N LEU A 92 -16.69 18.57 21.23
CA LEU A 92 -17.21 19.93 21.33
C LEU A 92 -17.13 20.38 22.78
N PHE A 93 -16.22 21.28 23.07
CA PHE A 93 -16.23 22.02 24.32
C PHE A 93 -16.99 23.33 24.10
N LEU A 94 -17.93 23.66 24.99
CA LEU A 94 -18.67 24.93 24.93
C LEU A 94 -17.84 26.15 25.41
N SER A 95 -16.56 25.90 25.70
CA SER A 95 -15.40 26.80 25.60
C SER A 95 -14.18 25.91 25.30
N SER A 96 -13.31 26.25 24.36
CA SER A 96 -12.40 25.34 23.62
C SER A 96 -11.49 24.34 24.40
N GLU A 97 -11.45 23.07 23.94
CA GLU A 97 -10.24 22.18 23.76
C GLU A 97 -9.48 21.56 25.00
N GLY A 98 -9.02 20.28 25.12
CA GLY A 98 -9.13 18.96 24.42
C GLY A 98 -8.04 17.91 24.78
N ILE A 99 -8.28 16.56 24.68
CA ILE A 99 -7.38 15.36 24.45
C ILE A 99 -8.01 13.90 24.67
N LEU A 100 -7.20 12.79 24.75
CA LEU A 100 -7.30 11.36 24.24
C LEU A 100 -8.23 10.34 24.99
N THR A 101 -7.99 9.00 24.85
CA THR A 101 -7.78 8.15 26.06
C THR A 101 -6.58 8.67 26.85
N SER A 102 -6.75 9.93 27.21
CA SER A 102 -5.90 10.82 27.92
C SER A 102 -6.77 11.11 29.09
N GLU A 103 -6.14 11.01 30.23
CA GLU A 103 -6.66 11.62 31.41
C GLU A 103 -6.01 13.00 31.43
N PHE A 104 -6.73 13.97 30.88
CA PHE A 104 -6.31 15.37 30.87
C PHE A 104 -7.22 16.22 31.72
N GLU A 105 -6.67 17.32 32.21
CA GLU A 105 -7.43 18.32 32.94
C GLU A 105 -7.81 19.48 32.02
N TYR A 106 -9.11 19.73 31.88
CA TYR A 106 -9.63 20.98 31.34
C TYR A 106 -10.20 21.81 32.49
N ASN A 107 -9.66 23.00 32.76
CA ASN A 107 -10.02 23.81 33.93
C ASN A 107 -10.05 23.00 35.24
N ASN A 108 -8.96 22.28 35.54
CA ASN A 108 -8.79 21.39 36.70
C ASN A 108 -9.85 20.26 36.79
N THR A 109 -10.44 19.88 35.67
CA THR A 109 -11.45 18.81 35.59
C THR A 109 -10.97 17.69 34.69
N GLN A 110 -10.86 16.49 35.23
CA GLN A 110 -10.48 15.30 34.47
C GLN A 110 -11.52 14.98 33.38
N VAL A 111 -11.02 14.71 32.19
CA VAL A 111 -11.75 14.14 31.06
C VAL A 111 -11.02 12.88 30.63
N LYS A 112 -11.78 11.83 30.30
CA LYS A 112 -11.27 10.58 29.72
C LYS A 112 -12.10 10.23 28.49
N VAL A 113 -11.49 10.07 27.33
CA VAL A 113 -12.14 9.48 26.14
C VAL A 113 -11.72 8.01 26.01
N THR A 114 -12.41 7.21 25.21
CA THR A 114 -11.97 5.89 24.74
C THR A 114 -12.54 5.67 23.36
N THR A 115 -11.65 5.56 22.37
CA THR A 115 -12.00 5.37 20.96
C THR A 115 -11.52 4.03 20.47
N ILE A 116 -12.42 3.29 19.84
CA ILE A 116 -12.25 1.89 19.46
C ILE A 116 -12.86 1.65 18.07
N CYS A 117 -12.35 0.67 17.32
CA CYS A 117 -12.86 0.33 15.99
C CYS A 117 -13.28 -1.13 15.93
N SER A 118 -14.51 -1.36 15.46
CA SER A 118 -15.05 -2.71 15.23
C SER A 118 -14.22 -3.44 14.18
N GLN A 119 -13.90 -4.70 14.46
CA GLN A 119 -13.05 -5.51 13.59
C GLN A 119 -13.84 -6.23 12.48
N GLY A 120 -15.18 -6.20 12.55
CA GLY A 120 -16.09 -6.76 11.55
C GLY A 120 -16.97 -5.73 10.81
N THR A 121 -16.96 -4.46 11.21
CA THR A 121 -17.78 -3.40 10.61
C THR A 121 -17.04 -2.06 10.64
N ASP A 122 -17.29 -1.17 9.69
CA ASP A 122 -16.65 0.15 9.61
C ASP A 122 -17.31 1.16 10.57
N VAL A 123 -17.15 0.88 11.87
CA VAL A 123 -17.80 1.56 13.00
C VAL A 123 -16.77 1.91 14.06
N VAL A 124 -16.81 3.16 14.52
CA VAL A 124 -16.05 3.67 15.66
C VAL A 124 -16.97 3.76 16.88
N GLY A 125 -16.54 3.17 17.99
CA GLY A 125 -17.15 3.36 19.30
C GLY A 125 -16.40 4.44 20.05
N ILE A 126 -17.12 5.34 20.72
CA ILE A 126 -16.56 6.45 21.50
C ILE A 126 -17.23 6.46 22.86
N ASP A 127 -16.44 6.42 23.93
CA ASP A 127 -16.89 6.73 25.30
C ASP A 127 -16.15 7.97 25.83
N VAL A 128 -16.85 8.91 26.47
CA VAL A 128 -16.30 10.13 27.09
C VAL A 128 -16.83 10.21 28.51
N GLN A 129 -15.96 10.29 29.50
CA GLN A 129 -16.29 10.40 30.92
C GLN A 129 -15.76 11.72 31.48
N SER A 130 -16.65 12.58 31.99
CA SER A 130 -16.29 13.83 32.67
C SER A 130 -17.49 14.46 33.38
N SER A 131 -17.25 15.23 34.45
CA SER A 131 -18.28 16.10 35.03
C SER A 131 -18.75 17.21 34.07
N LEU A 132 -17.95 17.54 33.04
CA LEU A 132 -18.34 18.47 31.97
C LEU A 132 -19.46 17.92 31.08
N VAL A 133 -19.58 16.60 30.94
CA VAL A 133 -20.76 15.98 30.30
C VAL A 133 -21.99 16.22 31.18
N ARG A 134 -21.86 16.01 32.49
CA ARG A 134 -22.96 16.15 33.46
C ARG A 134 -23.53 17.57 33.52
N SER A 135 -22.67 18.58 33.43
CA SER A 135 -23.08 19.99 33.36
C SER A 135 -23.61 20.40 31.97
N GLY A 136 -23.39 19.58 30.93
CA GLY A 136 -23.73 19.88 29.54
C GLY A 136 -22.78 20.88 28.90
N GLN A 137 -21.51 20.90 29.30
CA GLN A 137 -20.44 21.76 28.77
C GLN A 137 -19.51 21.05 27.78
N LEU A 138 -19.59 19.72 27.71
CA LEU A 138 -18.86 18.86 26.78
C LEU A 138 -19.84 18.00 25.97
N GLY A 139 -19.63 17.93 24.66
CA GLY A 139 -20.34 17.07 23.72
C GLY A 139 -19.41 16.60 22.60
N LEU A 140 -20.00 16.16 21.48
CA LEU A 140 -19.25 15.80 20.27
C LEU A 140 -19.66 16.71 19.10
N PHE A 141 -18.82 16.79 18.07
CA PHE A 141 -19.20 17.31 16.77
C PHE A 141 -18.83 16.33 15.65
N LEU A 142 -19.61 16.37 14.58
CA LEU A 142 -19.31 15.81 13.26
C LEU A 142 -19.10 16.95 12.29
N ASP A 143 -18.09 16.86 11.43
CA ASP A 143 -17.79 17.88 10.42
C ASP A 143 -17.29 17.21 9.14
N PHE A 144 -17.70 17.71 7.98
CA PHE A 144 -17.48 17.05 6.69
C PHE A 144 -16.68 17.97 5.74
N PRO A 145 -15.62 17.48 5.09
CA PRO A 145 -14.81 18.29 4.17
C PRO A 145 -15.21 18.12 2.70
N TRP A 146 -14.95 19.16 1.90
CA TRP A 146 -14.75 18.97 0.45
C TRP A 146 -13.46 18.19 0.21
N SER A 147 -13.45 17.24 -0.72
CA SER A 147 -12.21 16.57 -1.14
C SER A 147 -11.86 17.01 -2.57
N ASP A 148 -10.83 17.81 -2.76
CA ASP A 148 -10.32 18.14 -4.10
C ASP A 148 -9.49 16.98 -4.65
N GLY A 149 -9.99 16.32 -5.70
CA GLY A 149 -9.29 15.22 -6.33
C GLY A 149 -8.14 15.63 -7.23
N SER A 150 -8.04 16.90 -7.63
CA SER A 150 -6.93 17.37 -8.48
C SER A 150 -5.58 17.42 -7.75
N SER A 151 -5.61 17.42 -6.41
CA SER A 151 -4.44 17.40 -5.55
C SER A 151 -3.69 16.06 -5.59
N LYS A 152 -2.47 16.05 -6.15
CA LYS A 152 -1.58 14.86 -6.21
C LYS A 152 -1.27 14.30 -4.82
N PHE A 153 -1.05 15.17 -3.83
CA PHE A 153 -0.84 14.83 -2.44
C PHE A 153 -1.79 15.66 -1.56
N SER A 154 -2.34 15.05 -0.52
CA SER A 154 -3.04 15.75 0.56
C SER A 154 -2.55 15.19 1.88
N ALA A 155 -1.53 15.84 2.44
CA ALA A 155 -0.84 15.44 3.66
C ALA A 155 -0.42 16.69 4.45
N PRO A 156 -0.41 16.67 5.80
CA PRO A 156 -0.83 15.55 6.66
C PRO A 156 -2.36 15.37 6.76
N PHE A 157 -3.15 16.27 6.18
CA PHE A 157 -4.61 16.27 6.26
C PHE A 157 -5.26 16.10 4.88
N VAL A 158 -6.46 15.50 4.85
CA VAL A 158 -7.23 15.25 3.63
C VAL A 158 -8.53 16.04 3.68
N GLY A 159 -8.73 16.87 2.65
CA GLY A 159 -9.95 17.66 2.45
C GLY A 159 -9.98 19.02 3.16
N THR A 160 -10.94 19.83 2.73
CA THR A 160 -11.05 21.26 3.00
C THR A 160 -12.41 21.56 3.64
N PHE A 161 -12.39 22.06 4.88
CA PHE A 161 -13.61 22.30 5.67
C PHE A 161 -14.23 23.70 5.49
N ASN A 162 -13.54 24.63 4.80
CA ASN A 162 -13.98 26.02 4.61
C ASN A 162 -14.57 26.33 3.22
N THR A 163 -14.96 25.30 2.46
CA THR A 163 -15.55 25.42 1.11
C THR A 163 -16.96 24.80 1.00
N PRO A 164 -17.94 25.22 1.83
CA PRO A 164 -19.26 24.58 1.92
C PRO A 164 -20.15 24.71 0.66
N GLN A 165 -19.71 25.46 -0.35
CA GLN A 165 -20.44 25.60 -1.62
C GLN A 165 -20.15 24.45 -2.59
N MET A 166 -19.10 23.64 -2.33
CA MET A 166 -18.64 22.57 -3.22
C MET A 166 -19.35 21.22 -2.99
N HIS A 167 -20.07 21.07 -1.88
CA HIS A 167 -20.66 19.81 -1.45
C HIS A 167 -21.92 20.06 -0.63
N THR A 168 -22.65 18.99 -0.32
CA THR A 168 -23.88 19.11 0.49
C THR A 168 -23.90 18.08 1.61
N THR A 169 -24.55 18.44 2.72
CA THR A 169 -24.89 17.50 3.78
C THR A 169 -26.34 17.67 4.21
N ALA A 170 -27.03 16.56 4.46
CA ALA A 170 -28.41 16.54 4.94
C ALA A 170 -28.56 15.58 6.13
N LEU A 171 -29.27 16.03 7.17
CA LEU A 171 -29.53 15.27 8.39
C LEU A 171 -30.92 14.63 8.32
N SER A 172 -31.00 13.35 8.61
CA SER A 172 -32.23 12.57 8.76
C SER A 172 -32.30 11.99 10.17
N ASN A 173 -33.41 12.21 10.89
CA ASN A 173 -33.65 11.61 12.20
C ASN A 173 -34.46 10.32 12.00
N ILE A 174 -33.83 9.17 12.20
CA ILE A 174 -34.40 7.85 11.82
C ILE A 174 -34.92 7.08 13.04
N HIS A 175 -34.46 7.42 14.25
CA HIS A 175 -35.00 6.96 15.55
C HIS A 175 -35.45 5.49 15.59
N VAL A 176 -34.57 4.58 15.19
CA VAL A 176 -34.80 3.13 15.27
C VAL A 176 -34.60 2.66 16.70
N ALA A 177 -35.60 1.96 17.26
CA ALA A 177 -35.51 1.41 18.61
C ALA A 177 -34.28 0.49 18.75
N ASN A 178 -33.40 0.78 19.71
CA ASN A 178 -32.14 0.06 19.95
C ASN A 178 -31.23 -0.02 18.70
N GLY A 179 -31.20 1.04 17.88
CA GLY A 179 -30.42 1.14 16.64
C GLY A 179 -29.98 2.56 16.30
N ALA A 180 -30.00 2.89 15.00
CA ALA A 180 -29.60 4.20 14.50
C ALA A 180 -30.58 5.30 14.94
N GLN A 181 -30.05 6.44 15.35
CA GLN A 181 -30.83 7.59 15.82
C GLN A 181 -30.90 8.69 14.77
N ALA A 182 -29.76 8.96 14.13
CA ALA A 182 -29.62 9.95 13.07
C ALA A 182 -28.68 9.44 11.99
N GLU A 183 -28.91 9.88 10.76
CA GLU A 183 -28.00 9.71 9.62
C GLU A 183 -27.70 11.07 8.99
N ILE A 184 -26.46 11.26 8.57
CA ILE A 184 -26.04 12.40 7.76
C ILE A 184 -25.59 11.86 6.42
N SER A 185 -26.26 12.27 5.34
CA SER A 185 -25.74 12.07 3.99
C SER A 185 -24.75 13.20 3.68
N HIS A 186 -23.65 12.86 3.02
CA HIS A 186 -22.61 13.78 2.55
C HIS A 186 -22.38 13.51 1.07
N THR A 187 -22.79 14.45 0.21
CA THR A 187 -22.72 14.31 -1.26
C THR A 187 -21.61 15.19 -1.82
N LEU A 188 -20.68 14.53 -2.51
CA LEU A 188 -19.54 15.11 -3.22
C LEU A 188 -19.72 14.82 -4.72
N VAL A 189 -20.05 15.85 -5.50
CA VAL A 189 -20.42 15.74 -6.92
C VAL A 189 -21.58 14.76 -7.14
N ASN A 190 -21.31 13.53 -7.58
CA ASN A 190 -22.31 12.47 -7.81
C ASN A 190 -22.19 11.28 -6.84
N ASN A 191 -21.22 11.30 -5.93
CA ASN A 191 -21.04 10.29 -4.90
C ASN A 191 -21.66 10.76 -3.57
N THR A 192 -22.35 9.86 -2.88
CA THR A 192 -22.91 10.13 -1.54
C THR A 192 -22.41 9.11 -0.54
N PHE A 193 -22.03 9.58 0.64
CA PHE A 193 -21.60 8.79 1.79
C PHE A 193 -22.57 9.01 2.94
N ILE A 194 -22.82 7.97 3.73
CA ILE A 194 -23.73 8.01 4.89
C ILE A 194 -22.90 7.89 6.17
N THR A 195 -23.17 8.76 7.13
CA THR A 195 -22.69 8.66 8.51
C THR A 195 -23.86 8.34 9.42
N THR A 196 -23.88 7.14 9.99
CA THR A 196 -24.96 6.67 10.89
C THR A 196 -24.52 6.78 12.35
N ILE A 197 -25.35 7.40 13.18
CA ILE A 197 -25.07 7.70 14.59
C ILE A 197 -26.07 6.94 15.46
N GLY A 198 -25.60 6.30 16.54
CA GLY A 198 -26.47 5.55 17.45
C GLY A 198 -25.92 5.38 18.87
N ASP A 199 -26.70 4.66 19.67
CA ASP A 199 -26.35 4.23 21.03
C ASP A 199 -26.10 5.37 22.06
N SER A 200 -26.99 6.36 22.12
CA SER A 200 -26.72 7.60 22.87
C SER A 200 -27.95 8.42 23.23
N ASN A 201 -27.96 9.17 24.34
CA ASN A 201 -29.01 10.18 24.60
C ASN A 201 -28.51 11.57 24.19
N PHE A 202 -28.60 11.88 22.89
CA PHE A 202 -28.20 13.17 22.31
C PHE A 202 -29.37 13.97 21.74
N THR A 203 -29.17 15.28 21.63
CA THR A 203 -29.81 16.12 20.62
C THR A 203 -28.77 16.46 19.55
N ILE A 204 -29.12 16.30 18.27
CA ILE A 204 -28.27 16.68 17.14
C ILE A 204 -28.77 17.97 16.48
N THR A 205 -27.87 18.93 16.28
CA THR A 205 -28.16 20.23 15.65
C THR A 205 -27.06 20.61 14.66
N ARG A 206 -27.38 21.33 13.59
CA ARG A 206 -26.39 21.86 12.63
C ARG A 206 -25.92 23.27 13.08
N ASP A 207 -24.63 23.58 12.99
CA ASP A 207 -24.06 24.86 13.46
C ASP A 207 -24.77 26.07 12.84
N ASN A 208 -25.03 26.00 11.53
CA ASN A 208 -25.88 26.91 10.77
C ASN A 208 -26.30 26.24 9.44
N PRO A 209 -27.24 26.81 8.66
CA PRO A 209 -27.76 26.16 7.45
C PRO A 209 -26.74 25.85 6.33
N SER A 210 -25.62 26.59 6.25
CA SER A 210 -24.60 26.39 5.22
C SER A 210 -23.35 25.67 5.71
N ALA A 211 -23.06 25.61 7.01
CA ALA A 211 -21.95 24.81 7.54
C ALA A 211 -22.20 23.31 7.37
N HIS A 212 -21.17 22.50 7.19
CA HIS A 212 -21.26 21.03 7.20
C HIS A 212 -20.94 20.43 8.57
N ARG A 213 -21.08 21.23 9.62
CA ARG A 213 -20.82 20.83 11.01
C ARG A 213 -22.11 20.61 11.79
N TYR A 214 -22.12 19.53 12.57
CA TYR A 214 -23.22 19.07 13.39
C TYR A 214 -22.73 18.82 14.81
N ILE A 215 -23.48 19.31 15.78
CA ILE A 215 -23.23 19.19 17.22
C ILE A 215 -24.11 18.09 17.80
N LEU A 216 -23.50 17.19 18.56
CA LEU A 216 -24.15 16.15 19.34
C LEU A 216 -24.07 16.57 20.81
N THR A 217 -25.17 17.14 21.33
CA THR A 217 -25.26 17.60 22.72
C THR A 217 -25.83 16.49 23.60
N PRO A 218 -25.15 16.05 24.68
CA PRO A 218 -25.70 15.05 25.59
C PRO A 218 -26.86 15.60 26.44
N GLN A 219 -27.77 14.71 26.83
CA GLN A 219 -28.76 15.04 27.86
C GLN A 219 -28.09 15.28 29.22
N LYS A 220 -28.45 16.39 29.88
CA LYS A 220 -27.88 16.80 31.17
C LYS A 220 -28.10 15.75 32.25
N GLY A 221 -27.13 15.63 33.16
CA GLY A 221 -27.19 14.74 34.33
C GLY A 221 -26.45 13.41 34.16
N THR A 222 -26.12 12.97 32.95
CA THR A 222 -25.24 11.79 32.75
C THR A 222 -23.78 12.16 32.98
N GLY A 223 -22.99 11.25 33.58
CA GLY A 223 -21.54 11.47 33.79
C GLY A 223 -20.68 11.12 32.57
N SER A 224 -21.28 10.56 31.54
CA SER A 224 -20.60 10.03 30.37
C SER A 224 -21.45 10.12 29.09
N ILE A 225 -20.75 10.03 27.97
CA ILE A 225 -21.27 9.85 26.62
C ILE A 225 -20.69 8.55 26.10
N SER A 226 -21.51 7.54 25.84
CA SER A 226 -21.13 6.42 24.97
C SER A 226 -21.89 6.60 23.64
N THR A 227 -21.29 6.24 22.51
CA THR A 227 -21.95 6.25 21.19
C THR A 227 -21.19 5.38 20.19
N SER A 228 -21.86 5.04 19.08
CA SER A 228 -21.24 4.42 17.90
C SER A 228 -21.54 5.23 16.65
N ILE A 229 -20.52 5.41 15.82
CA ILE A 229 -20.58 6.16 14.56
C ILE A 229 -20.06 5.26 13.44
N ALA A 230 -20.91 4.99 12.45
CA ALA A 230 -20.61 4.17 11.28
C ALA A 230 -20.50 5.04 10.04
N PHE A 231 -19.64 4.62 9.10
CA PHE A 231 -19.56 5.21 7.77
C PHE A 231 -19.86 4.15 6.71
N SER A 232 -20.62 4.50 5.68
CA SER A 232 -21.07 3.57 4.65
C SER A 232 -21.42 4.28 3.33
N LEU A 233 -21.62 3.49 2.27
CA LEU A 233 -22.19 3.96 0.99
C LEU A 233 -23.73 4.05 1.02
N GLU A 234 -24.38 3.30 1.91
CA GLU A 234 -25.83 3.15 2.01
C GLU A 234 -26.30 3.25 3.47
N SER A 235 -27.58 3.57 3.68
CA SER A 235 -28.20 3.59 5.02
C SER A 235 -28.16 2.19 5.64
N LEU A 236 -27.62 2.08 6.85
CA LEU A 236 -27.45 0.78 7.53
C LEU A 236 -28.69 0.38 8.34
N GLY A 237 -29.54 1.34 8.71
CA GLY A 237 -30.73 1.17 9.56
C GLY A 237 -30.45 0.78 11.02
N ARG A 238 -29.43 -0.06 11.27
CA ARG A 238 -28.93 -0.44 12.60
C ARG A 238 -27.42 -0.61 12.55
N ILE A 239 -26.76 -0.14 13.60
CA ILE A 239 -25.32 -0.29 13.85
C ILE A 239 -25.11 -0.97 15.21
N PRO A 240 -23.96 -1.63 15.45
CA PRO A 240 -23.61 -2.10 16.80
C PRO A 240 -23.53 -0.94 17.79
N ASN A 241 -23.78 -1.25 19.07
CA ASN A 241 -23.61 -0.32 20.17
C ASN A 241 -22.15 -0.28 20.67
N TYR A 242 -21.80 0.70 21.51
CA TYR A 242 -20.42 0.90 21.99
C TYR A 242 -19.83 -0.38 22.60
N TRP A 243 -20.62 -1.09 23.42
CA TRP A 243 -20.19 -2.31 24.09
C TRP A 243 -19.90 -3.47 23.11
N ALA A 244 -20.71 -3.62 22.05
CA ALA A 244 -20.45 -4.61 21.00
C ALA A 244 -19.23 -4.22 20.14
N VAL A 245 -19.01 -2.91 19.90
CA VAL A 245 -17.78 -2.42 19.24
C VAL A 245 -16.55 -2.70 20.10
N LEU A 246 -16.65 -2.54 21.43
CA LEU A 246 -15.56 -2.82 22.38
C LEU A 246 -15.19 -4.31 22.40
N GLU A 247 -16.19 -5.18 22.51
CA GLU A 247 -16.01 -6.63 22.45
C GLU A 247 -15.37 -7.06 21.10
N SER A 248 -15.88 -6.53 19.98
CA SER A 248 -15.30 -6.79 18.65
C SER A 248 -13.84 -6.33 18.55
N SER A 249 -13.53 -5.15 19.09
CA SER A 249 -12.17 -4.59 19.08
C SER A 249 -11.20 -5.43 19.92
N ILE A 250 -11.58 -5.80 21.15
CA ILE A 250 -10.76 -6.64 22.03
C ILE A 250 -10.50 -8.00 21.39
N ASN A 251 -11.56 -8.67 20.92
CA ASN A 251 -11.46 -10.02 20.38
C ASN A 251 -10.64 -10.06 19.09
N GLY A 252 -10.82 -9.11 18.17
CA GLY A 252 -10.07 -9.10 16.91
C GLY A 252 -8.61 -8.68 17.06
N TRP A 253 -8.24 -7.86 18.06
CA TRP A 253 -6.84 -7.62 18.38
C TRP A 253 -6.19 -8.79 19.11
N ALA A 254 -6.91 -9.47 20.01
CA ALA A 254 -6.43 -10.70 20.64
C ALA A 254 -6.17 -11.80 19.59
N ASP A 255 -7.11 -12.01 18.66
CA ASP A 255 -6.95 -12.91 17.51
C ASP A 255 -5.74 -12.52 16.65
N PHE A 256 -5.59 -11.24 16.30
CA PHE A 256 -4.45 -10.76 15.51
C PHE A 256 -3.10 -11.05 16.19
N TRP A 257 -2.98 -10.87 17.52
CA TRP A 257 -1.71 -11.13 18.19
C TRP A 257 -1.46 -12.62 18.52
N GLN A 258 -2.51 -13.44 18.62
CA GLN A 258 -2.38 -14.88 18.97
C GLN A 258 -2.30 -15.81 17.76
N ASN A 259 -2.92 -15.45 16.62
CA ASN A 259 -3.07 -16.33 15.45
C ASN A 259 -2.26 -15.86 14.23
N GLY A 260 -1.09 -15.24 14.47
CA GLY A 260 -0.11 -14.88 13.45
C GLY A 260 1.31 -15.20 13.90
N GLY A 261 2.29 -14.85 13.08
CA GLY A 261 3.69 -14.97 13.48
C GLY A 261 4.14 -13.86 14.42
N PHE A 262 5.14 -14.15 15.24
CA PHE A 262 5.85 -13.18 16.08
C PHE A 262 7.36 -13.39 16.01
N ILE A 263 8.12 -12.30 16.18
CA ILE A 263 9.58 -12.33 16.28
C ILE A 263 9.97 -11.49 17.49
N ASP A 264 10.69 -12.11 18.42
CA ASP A 264 11.38 -11.45 19.51
C ASP A 264 12.87 -11.40 19.18
N VAL A 265 13.41 -10.18 19.07
CA VAL A 265 14.84 -9.90 18.90
C VAL A 265 15.44 -9.23 20.13
N TYR A 266 14.63 -8.94 21.16
CA TYR A 266 15.01 -8.14 22.33
C TYR A 266 15.29 -9.01 23.56
N THR A 267 14.42 -9.96 23.89
CA THR A 267 14.55 -10.75 25.12
C THR A 267 15.83 -11.58 25.09
N GLY A 268 16.78 -11.29 25.97
CA GLY A 268 18.06 -12.01 26.06
C GLY A 268 19.14 -11.53 25.08
N SER A 269 18.82 -10.62 24.15
CA SER A 269 19.83 -9.91 23.36
C SER A 269 20.63 -8.94 24.23
N SER A 270 21.93 -8.78 23.92
CA SER A 270 22.82 -7.81 24.56
C SER A 270 23.25 -6.68 23.61
N ASP A 271 22.91 -6.78 22.32
CA ASP A 271 23.06 -5.68 21.36
C ASP A 271 22.06 -4.56 21.67
N LYS A 272 22.57 -3.33 21.79
CA LYS A 272 21.76 -2.14 22.11
C LYS A 272 20.79 -1.76 20.99
N ARG A 273 21.01 -2.26 19.78
CA ARG A 273 20.14 -2.08 18.61
C ARG A 273 18.82 -2.87 18.71
N ALA A 274 18.75 -3.87 19.59
CA ALA A 274 17.61 -4.78 19.67
C ALA A 274 16.28 -4.12 20.08
N ASP A 275 16.32 -3.16 21.00
CA ASP A 275 15.13 -2.46 21.51
C ASP A 275 14.41 -1.66 20.40
N GLU A 276 15.15 -0.82 19.67
CA GLU A 276 14.62 -0.05 18.54
C GLU A 276 14.13 -0.97 17.41
N LEU A 277 14.82 -2.09 17.12
CA LEU A 277 14.35 -3.03 16.12
C LEU A 277 13.03 -3.70 16.55
N GLN A 278 12.91 -4.12 17.81
CA GLN A 278 11.67 -4.68 18.36
C GLN A 278 10.53 -3.65 18.33
N ARG A 279 10.79 -2.38 18.68
CA ARG A 279 9.83 -1.28 18.57
C ARG A 279 9.28 -1.16 17.15
N ARG A 280 10.16 -1.10 16.15
CA ARG A 280 9.76 -0.98 14.73
C ARG A 280 8.96 -2.20 14.26
N ILE A 281 9.33 -3.41 14.66
CA ILE A 281 8.60 -4.66 14.34
C ILE A 281 7.17 -4.61 14.87
N VAL A 282 6.98 -4.29 16.15
CA VAL A 282 5.66 -4.28 16.80
C VAL A 282 4.77 -3.17 16.23
N LEU A 283 5.30 -1.96 16.09
CA LEU A 283 4.52 -0.83 15.56
C LEU A 283 4.18 -1.01 14.08
N SER A 284 5.10 -1.53 13.26
CA SER A 284 4.80 -1.83 11.85
C SER A 284 3.71 -2.91 11.71
N GLN A 285 3.71 -3.96 12.53
CA GLN A 285 2.63 -4.96 12.51
C GLN A 285 1.26 -4.31 12.83
N TYR A 286 1.20 -3.46 13.85
CA TYR A 286 -0.03 -2.75 14.22
C TYR A 286 -0.50 -1.80 13.11
N LEU A 287 0.38 -0.95 12.60
CA LEU A 287 0.03 0.11 11.65
C LEU A 287 -0.36 -0.45 10.28
N LEU A 288 0.33 -1.47 9.78
CA LEU A 288 -0.07 -2.15 8.54
C LEU A 288 -1.39 -2.90 8.70
N ARG A 289 -1.68 -3.45 9.90
CA ARG A 289 -2.99 -4.07 10.18
C ARG A 289 -4.12 -3.04 10.13
N VAL A 290 -3.89 -1.81 10.61
CA VAL A 290 -4.84 -0.70 10.54
C VAL A 290 -5.02 -0.17 9.11
N ASN A 291 -3.93 -0.04 8.35
CA ASN A 291 -3.92 0.73 7.09
C ASN A 291 -3.96 -0.10 5.80
N GLU A 292 -3.58 -1.39 5.83
CA GLU A 292 -3.24 -2.17 4.62
C GLU A 292 -3.91 -3.54 4.52
N ALA A 293 -4.71 -3.93 5.52
CA ALA A 293 -5.41 -5.21 5.57
C ALA A 293 -6.86 -5.13 5.01
N GLY A 294 -7.07 -4.38 3.92
CA GLY A 294 -8.36 -4.16 3.26
C GLY A 294 -8.53 -4.95 1.96
N ASP A 295 -9.65 -4.73 1.26
CA ASP A 295 -10.03 -5.51 0.06
C ASP A 295 -9.35 -5.06 -1.24
N TYR A 296 -8.65 -3.93 -1.23
CA TYR A 296 -7.83 -3.42 -2.32
C TYR A 296 -6.37 -3.29 -1.85
N PRO A 297 -5.38 -3.28 -2.78
CA PRO A 297 -4.03 -2.85 -2.45
C PRO A 297 -4.06 -1.49 -1.73
N PRO A 298 -3.23 -1.29 -0.70
CA PRO A 298 -3.04 0.03 -0.10
C PRO A 298 -2.38 0.98 -1.11
N GLN A 299 -2.64 2.28 -0.91
CA GLN A 299 -1.79 3.33 -1.45
C GLN A 299 -0.66 3.62 -0.47
N GLU A 300 0.38 4.32 -0.91
CA GLU A 300 1.65 4.42 -0.19
C GLU A 300 1.55 4.98 1.24
N SER A 301 0.57 5.86 1.50
CA SER A 301 0.27 6.42 2.83
C SER A 301 -0.93 5.73 3.53
N GLY A 302 -1.31 4.53 3.08
CA GLY A 302 -2.28 3.64 3.72
C GLY A 302 -3.69 4.23 3.77
N LEU A 303 -4.21 4.43 4.99
CA LEU A 303 -5.45 5.13 5.29
C LEU A 303 -5.22 6.37 6.19
N VAL A 304 -3.98 6.90 6.23
CA VAL A 304 -3.64 8.12 7.00
C VAL A 304 -3.99 9.40 6.22
N ASN A 305 -3.50 9.49 4.99
CA ASN A 305 -3.66 10.65 4.11
C ASN A 305 -3.61 10.22 2.63
N ASN A 306 -3.72 11.14 1.66
CA ASN A 306 -3.68 10.78 0.23
C ASN A 306 -2.29 11.04 -0.39
N GLY A 307 -1.55 9.99 -0.71
CA GLY A 307 -0.47 10.00 -1.70
C GLY A 307 -1.00 9.64 -3.09
N TRP A 308 -0.46 10.25 -4.15
CA TRP A 308 -0.79 9.96 -5.56
C TRP A 308 -2.30 9.88 -5.84
N TYR A 309 -3.04 10.94 -5.48
CA TYR A 309 -4.51 11.03 -5.60
C TYR A 309 -5.29 9.99 -4.76
N GLY A 310 -4.62 9.31 -3.83
CA GLY A 310 -5.11 8.16 -3.08
C GLY A 310 -5.12 6.85 -3.86
N LYS A 311 -4.54 6.82 -5.07
CA LYS A 311 -4.45 5.63 -5.92
C LYS A 311 -3.39 4.66 -5.42
N PHE A 312 -3.61 3.37 -5.67
CA PHE A 312 -2.67 2.34 -5.27
C PHE A 312 -1.77 1.92 -6.43
N HIS A 313 -0.53 1.59 -6.10
CA HIS A 313 0.51 1.22 -7.04
C HIS A 313 0.68 -0.31 -7.01
N MET A 314 0.48 -0.96 -8.16
CA MET A 314 0.61 -2.42 -8.32
C MET A 314 2.07 -2.89 -8.27
N GLU A 315 3.01 -1.97 -8.51
CA GLU A 315 4.43 -2.19 -8.23
C GLU A 315 4.68 -2.22 -6.70
N MET A 316 4.24 -1.21 -5.94
CA MET A 316 4.37 -1.19 -4.48
C MET A 316 3.56 -2.29 -3.76
N TYR A 317 2.55 -2.90 -4.40
CA TYR A 317 1.72 -3.93 -3.76
C TYR A 317 2.53 -5.13 -3.22
N TYR A 318 3.65 -5.47 -3.86
CA TYR A 318 4.58 -6.47 -3.31
C TYR A 318 5.11 -6.02 -1.93
N TRP A 319 5.72 -4.83 -1.88
CA TRP A 319 6.33 -4.25 -0.67
C TRP A 319 5.34 -4.02 0.47
N HIS A 320 4.12 -3.65 0.12
CA HIS A 320 3.01 -3.48 1.07
C HIS A 320 2.51 -4.79 1.68
N SER A 321 2.37 -5.87 0.89
CA SER A 321 1.51 -6.99 1.29
C SER A 321 2.18 -8.36 1.34
N ILE A 322 3.35 -8.58 0.73
CA ILE A 322 3.94 -9.92 0.69
C ILE A 322 4.33 -10.45 2.10
N HIS A 323 4.70 -9.53 3.00
CA HIS A 323 5.05 -9.87 4.38
C HIS A 323 3.90 -10.58 5.10
N TRP A 324 2.62 -10.32 4.77
CA TRP A 324 1.49 -11.03 5.37
C TRP A 324 1.60 -12.55 5.23
N SER A 325 2.18 -13.07 4.14
CA SER A 325 2.42 -14.51 4.02
C SER A 325 3.63 -14.99 4.83
N LEU A 326 4.70 -14.21 4.98
CA LEU A 326 5.80 -14.63 5.86
C LEU A 326 5.39 -14.65 7.34
N TRP A 327 4.49 -13.75 7.75
CA TRP A 327 3.98 -13.62 9.12
C TRP A 327 2.73 -14.49 9.40
N SER A 328 2.45 -15.53 8.60
CA SER A 328 1.28 -16.42 8.72
C SER A 328 -0.09 -15.73 8.81
N ARG A 329 -0.25 -14.63 8.08
CA ARG A 329 -1.47 -13.80 8.01
C ARG A 329 -2.12 -13.86 6.62
N ASP A 330 -2.20 -15.05 6.02
CA ASP A 330 -2.75 -15.25 4.66
C ASP A 330 -4.19 -14.74 4.50
N ALA A 331 -4.98 -14.81 5.57
CA ALA A 331 -6.35 -14.27 5.59
C ALA A 331 -6.39 -12.75 5.35
N LEU A 332 -5.30 -12.01 5.64
CA LEU A 332 -5.18 -10.59 5.34
C LEU A 332 -4.71 -10.37 3.89
N LEU A 333 -3.69 -11.12 3.46
CA LEU A 333 -3.22 -11.10 2.06
C LEU A 333 -4.34 -11.47 1.07
N SER A 334 -5.20 -12.41 1.43
CA SER A 334 -6.29 -12.87 0.55
C SER A 334 -7.42 -11.86 0.37
N ARG A 335 -7.51 -10.79 1.19
CA ARG A 335 -8.49 -9.71 1.00
C ARG A 335 -8.17 -8.94 -0.28
N SER A 336 -6.95 -8.38 -0.35
CA SER A 336 -6.49 -7.58 -1.48
C SER A 336 -5.98 -8.41 -2.67
N SER A 337 -5.40 -9.61 -2.49
CA SER A 337 -4.74 -10.33 -3.60
C SER A 337 -5.68 -10.80 -4.71
N SER A 338 -6.99 -10.88 -4.43
CA SER A 338 -7.99 -11.11 -5.47
C SER A 338 -8.05 -10.00 -6.53
N VAL A 339 -7.43 -8.82 -6.29
CA VAL A 339 -7.30 -7.71 -7.24
C VAL A 339 -6.83 -8.15 -8.62
N TYR A 340 -5.87 -9.08 -8.73
CA TYR A 340 -5.41 -9.58 -10.03
C TYR A 340 -6.51 -10.32 -10.78
N SER A 341 -7.33 -11.12 -10.10
CA SER A 341 -8.48 -11.78 -10.73
C SER A 341 -9.58 -10.79 -11.12
N ARG A 342 -9.80 -9.72 -10.31
CA ARG A 342 -10.79 -8.67 -10.60
C ARG A 342 -10.36 -7.78 -11.78
N PHE A 343 -9.08 -7.50 -11.91
CA PHE A 343 -8.50 -6.62 -12.95
C PHE A 343 -7.95 -7.38 -14.15
N LEU A 344 -8.05 -8.71 -14.17
CA LEU A 344 -7.67 -9.52 -15.33
C LEU A 344 -8.35 -9.05 -16.63
N PRO A 345 -9.66 -8.71 -16.67
CA PRO A 345 -10.29 -8.21 -17.89
C PRO A 345 -9.66 -6.91 -18.40
N THR A 346 -9.43 -5.91 -17.53
CA THR A 346 -8.83 -4.62 -17.94
C THR A 346 -7.34 -4.75 -18.28
N ALA A 347 -6.63 -5.72 -17.70
CA ALA A 347 -5.25 -6.05 -18.03
C ALA A 347 -5.12 -6.78 -19.39
N ILE A 348 -6.09 -7.63 -19.73
CA ILE A 348 -6.24 -8.23 -21.07
C ILE A 348 -6.59 -7.14 -22.10
N GLU A 349 -7.57 -6.29 -21.82
CA GLU A 349 -7.99 -5.19 -22.71
C GLU A 349 -6.85 -4.22 -22.99
N ARG A 350 -6.12 -3.79 -21.95
CA ARG A 350 -4.90 -2.98 -22.06
C ARG A 350 -3.85 -3.63 -22.95
N SER A 351 -3.59 -4.93 -22.76
CA SER A 351 -2.63 -5.69 -23.55
C SER A 351 -3.07 -5.79 -25.02
N GLN A 352 -4.26 -6.32 -25.27
CA GLN A 352 -4.64 -6.83 -26.59
C GLN A 352 -5.40 -5.80 -27.43
N ILE A 353 -6.17 -4.90 -26.82
CA ILE A 353 -6.99 -3.91 -27.51
C ILE A 353 -6.29 -2.55 -27.57
N GLN A 354 -5.84 -2.01 -26.43
CA GLN A 354 -5.13 -0.72 -26.39
C GLN A 354 -3.72 -0.83 -27.01
N GLN A 355 -2.98 -1.89 -26.68
CA GLN A 355 -1.56 -2.05 -27.03
C GLN A 355 -1.32 -3.05 -28.16
N GLY A 356 -2.36 -3.68 -28.70
CA GLY A 356 -2.30 -4.54 -29.89
C GLY A 356 -1.51 -5.85 -29.73
N TRP A 357 -1.19 -6.26 -28.50
CA TRP A 357 -0.50 -7.52 -28.23
C TRP A 357 -1.39 -8.72 -28.54
N SER A 358 -0.81 -9.85 -28.94
CA SER A 358 -1.57 -11.02 -29.43
C SER A 358 -2.23 -11.87 -28.34
N THR A 359 -1.77 -11.77 -27.08
CA THR A 359 -2.27 -12.57 -25.95
C THR A 359 -1.85 -11.97 -24.61
N GLY A 360 -2.33 -12.54 -23.50
CA GLY A 360 -1.89 -12.21 -22.16
C GLY A 360 -2.48 -10.92 -21.60
N ALA A 361 -2.17 -10.70 -20.31
CA ALA A 361 -2.60 -9.58 -19.50
C ALA A 361 -1.40 -8.72 -19.07
N ARG A 362 -1.48 -7.41 -19.29
CA ARG A 362 -0.47 -6.45 -18.84
C ARG A 362 -1.01 -5.68 -17.64
N TRP A 363 -0.34 -5.77 -16.50
CA TRP A 363 -0.73 -5.08 -15.26
C TRP A 363 -0.34 -3.58 -15.33
N SER A 364 -1.17 -2.71 -14.77
CA SER A 364 -0.90 -1.26 -14.69
C SER A 364 0.20 -0.95 -13.65
N LYS A 365 0.76 0.28 -13.63
CA LYS A 365 1.52 0.79 -12.48
C LYS A 365 0.57 1.34 -11.42
N MET A 366 0.02 2.53 -11.66
CA MET A 366 -0.92 3.23 -10.78
C MET A 366 -2.36 2.95 -11.23
N THR A 367 -3.23 2.61 -10.28
CA THR A 367 -4.63 2.24 -10.56
C THR A 367 -5.54 2.45 -9.33
N ASP A 368 -6.80 2.08 -9.48
CA ASP A 368 -7.89 2.34 -8.55
C ASP A 368 -8.93 1.19 -8.64
N PRO A 369 -10.05 1.19 -7.89
CA PRO A 369 -11.02 0.10 -7.90
C PRO A 369 -11.60 -0.30 -9.25
N THR A 370 -11.51 0.56 -10.29
CA THR A 370 -11.94 0.22 -11.65
C THR A 370 -10.98 -0.71 -12.40
N GLY A 371 -9.72 -0.84 -11.93
CA GLY A 371 -8.66 -1.58 -12.64
C GLY A 371 -8.13 -0.89 -13.89
N ARG A 372 -8.56 0.35 -14.17
CA ARG A 372 -8.04 1.18 -15.28
C ARG A 372 -6.62 1.65 -14.98
N SER A 373 -5.78 1.75 -16.01
CA SER A 373 -4.46 2.39 -15.85
C SER A 373 -4.63 3.89 -15.69
N ALA A 374 -3.96 4.50 -14.73
CA ALA A 374 -3.83 5.96 -14.71
C ALA A 374 -2.82 6.39 -15.79
N PRO A 375 -3.17 7.32 -16.70
CA PRO A 375 -2.25 7.84 -17.71
C PRO A 375 -0.91 8.35 -17.15
N GLY A 376 0.11 8.45 -18.01
CA GLY A 376 1.43 8.96 -17.67
C GLY A 376 2.56 8.04 -18.12
N GLU A 377 3.70 8.63 -18.49
CA GLU A 377 4.80 7.92 -19.14
C GLU A 377 5.35 6.76 -18.29
N ILE A 378 5.75 7.04 -17.04
CA ILE A 378 6.20 5.99 -16.11
C ILE A 378 5.08 4.97 -15.83
N ASN A 379 3.82 5.42 -15.74
CA ASN A 379 2.69 4.53 -15.46
C ASN A 379 2.45 3.50 -16.58
N GLU A 380 2.72 3.90 -17.82
CA GLU A 380 2.44 3.14 -19.03
C GLU A 380 3.67 2.41 -19.60
N LEU A 381 4.89 2.74 -19.16
CA LEU A 381 6.14 2.10 -19.63
C LEU A 381 6.85 1.24 -18.58
N LEU A 382 6.49 1.31 -17.30
CA LEU A 382 7.10 0.50 -16.23
C LEU A 382 6.64 -0.97 -16.29
N VAL A 383 7.57 -1.91 -16.08
CA VAL A 383 7.33 -3.37 -16.22
C VAL A 383 7.77 -4.27 -15.07
N TRP A 384 8.40 -3.75 -14.01
CA TRP A 384 8.91 -4.62 -12.93
C TRP A 384 7.82 -5.26 -12.06
N GLN A 385 6.58 -4.76 -12.12
CA GLN A 385 5.41 -5.34 -11.45
C GLN A 385 4.80 -6.55 -12.15
N GLN A 386 5.16 -6.79 -13.42
CA GLN A 386 4.50 -7.82 -14.24
C GLN A 386 4.65 -9.23 -13.64
N PRO A 387 5.79 -9.63 -13.02
CA PRO A 387 5.92 -10.92 -12.35
C PRO A 387 5.26 -11.02 -10.96
N HIS A 388 4.84 -9.91 -10.34
CA HIS A 388 4.30 -9.88 -8.96
C HIS A 388 3.19 -10.90 -8.66
N PRO A 389 2.14 -11.06 -9.50
CA PRO A 389 1.09 -12.05 -9.21
C PRO A 389 1.60 -13.50 -9.21
N LEU A 390 2.70 -13.80 -9.91
CA LEU A 390 3.28 -15.15 -9.95
C LEU A 390 3.96 -15.49 -8.61
N VAL A 391 4.63 -14.51 -8.00
CA VAL A 391 5.21 -14.63 -6.65
C VAL A 391 4.13 -14.67 -5.58
N LEU A 392 3.12 -13.80 -5.66
CA LEU A 392 1.99 -13.79 -4.72
C LEU A 392 1.20 -15.11 -4.76
N ALA A 393 0.97 -15.66 -5.95
CA ALA A 393 0.38 -16.98 -6.12
C ALA A 393 1.24 -18.08 -5.47
N GLU A 394 2.57 -18.05 -5.65
CA GLU A 394 3.48 -19.04 -5.03
C GLU A 394 3.43 -18.98 -3.50
N TYR A 395 3.46 -17.79 -2.90
CA TYR A 395 3.36 -17.67 -1.45
C TYR A 395 1.99 -18.13 -0.91
N GLU A 396 0.87 -17.84 -1.59
CA GLU A 396 -0.43 -18.39 -1.20
C GLU A 396 -0.48 -19.93 -1.38
N TYR A 397 0.20 -20.49 -2.37
CA TYR A 397 0.31 -21.94 -2.53
C TYR A 397 1.22 -22.59 -1.47
N ARG A 398 2.34 -21.97 -1.09
CA ARG A 398 3.20 -22.41 0.02
C ARG A 398 2.41 -22.45 1.34
N ALA A 399 1.54 -21.46 1.55
CA ALA A 399 0.64 -21.40 2.69
C ALA A 399 -0.49 -22.45 2.63
N LEU A 400 -1.14 -22.59 1.48
CA LEU A 400 -2.32 -23.42 1.27
C LEU A 400 -2.15 -24.30 0.02
N PRO A 401 -1.36 -25.40 0.09
CA PRO A 401 -1.01 -26.23 -1.06
C PRO A 401 -2.19 -27.09 -1.51
N SER A 402 -3.10 -26.51 -2.27
CA SER A 402 -4.38 -27.14 -2.64
C SER A 402 -4.75 -26.92 -4.11
N LYS A 403 -5.52 -27.84 -4.68
CA LYS A 403 -6.10 -27.67 -6.02
C LYS A 403 -7.02 -26.44 -6.11
N ARG A 404 -7.65 -26.03 -5.00
CA ARG A 404 -8.46 -24.80 -4.93
C ARG A 404 -7.60 -23.56 -5.14
N THR A 405 -6.45 -23.48 -4.47
CA THR A 405 -5.47 -22.40 -4.63
C THR A 405 -4.93 -22.36 -6.06
N LEU A 406 -4.55 -23.52 -6.61
CA LEU A 406 -4.09 -23.63 -8.00
C LEU A 406 -5.12 -23.12 -9.02
N GLN A 407 -6.40 -23.45 -8.83
CA GLN A 407 -7.49 -23.00 -9.71
C GLN A 407 -7.83 -21.51 -9.50
N LYS A 408 -7.75 -20.97 -8.28
CA LYS A 408 -7.96 -19.53 -7.98
C LYS A 408 -7.07 -18.63 -8.86
N TRP A 409 -5.79 -18.98 -8.96
CA TRP A 409 -4.80 -18.17 -9.69
C TRP A 409 -4.59 -18.58 -11.15
N LYS A 410 -5.14 -19.71 -11.60
CA LYS A 410 -4.88 -20.30 -12.94
C LYS A 410 -4.86 -19.26 -14.07
N TYR A 411 -5.93 -18.49 -14.22
CA TYR A 411 -6.07 -17.52 -15.32
C TYR A 411 -5.13 -16.32 -15.17
N VAL A 412 -4.91 -15.84 -13.94
CA VAL A 412 -3.95 -14.78 -13.66
C VAL A 412 -2.53 -15.22 -14.03
N VAL A 413 -2.14 -16.43 -13.63
CA VAL A 413 -0.83 -17.02 -13.96
C VAL A 413 -0.67 -17.19 -15.46
N ASN A 414 -1.68 -17.75 -16.14
CA ASN A 414 -1.67 -17.99 -17.59
C ASN A 414 -1.45 -16.69 -18.37
N GLU A 415 -2.30 -15.70 -18.14
CA GLU A 415 -2.29 -14.48 -18.94
C GLU A 415 -1.09 -13.57 -18.61
N THR A 416 -0.60 -13.60 -17.36
CA THR A 416 0.66 -12.92 -17.01
C THR A 416 1.83 -13.53 -17.77
N ALA A 417 1.99 -14.86 -17.71
CA ALA A 417 3.09 -15.55 -18.39
C ALA A 417 3.00 -15.46 -19.92
N ASN A 418 1.78 -15.46 -20.48
CA ASN A 418 1.54 -15.21 -21.90
C ASN A 418 2.03 -13.82 -22.33
N TRP A 419 1.65 -12.75 -21.60
CA TRP A 419 2.09 -11.39 -21.95
C TRP A 419 3.61 -11.24 -21.77
N MET A 420 4.17 -11.72 -20.66
CA MET A 420 5.61 -11.74 -20.42
C MET A 420 6.38 -12.44 -21.55
N SER A 421 5.82 -13.49 -22.14
CA SER A 421 6.47 -14.26 -23.21
C SER A 421 6.43 -13.60 -24.59
N ILE A 422 5.47 -12.69 -24.85
CA ILE A 422 5.39 -11.96 -26.12
C ILE A 422 5.99 -10.55 -26.06
N PHE A 423 6.10 -9.97 -24.85
CA PHE A 423 6.83 -8.73 -24.61
C PHE A 423 8.35 -8.92 -24.78
N ALA A 424 8.87 -10.10 -24.45
CA ALA A 424 10.25 -10.45 -24.71
C ALA A 424 10.47 -10.69 -26.22
N TYR A 425 11.33 -9.87 -26.84
CA TYR A 425 11.53 -9.88 -28.30
C TYR A 425 12.69 -10.77 -28.72
N HIS A 426 12.46 -11.71 -29.64
CA HIS A 426 13.52 -12.59 -30.15
C HIS A 426 14.43 -11.87 -31.16
N ASN A 427 15.59 -11.43 -30.69
CA ASN A 427 16.60 -10.77 -31.50
C ASN A 427 17.37 -11.79 -32.35
N ILE A 428 17.07 -11.81 -33.65
CA ILE A 428 17.66 -12.75 -34.62
C ILE A 428 19.19 -12.61 -34.73
N SER A 429 19.75 -11.43 -34.44
CA SER A 429 21.19 -11.18 -34.58
C SER A 429 22.02 -11.71 -33.40
N THR A 430 21.47 -11.69 -32.19
CA THR A 430 22.12 -12.18 -30.97
C THR A 430 21.67 -13.59 -30.59
N GLY A 431 20.52 -14.05 -31.10
CA GLY A 431 19.94 -15.36 -30.81
C GLY A 431 19.24 -15.46 -29.45
N VAL A 432 19.04 -14.34 -28.75
CA VAL A 432 18.39 -14.26 -27.43
C VAL A 432 17.08 -13.48 -27.47
N TYR A 433 16.32 -13.59 -26.40
CA TYR A 433 15.14 -12.76 -26.12
C TYR A 433 15.55 -11.53 -25.32
N ASP A 434 15.35 -10.35 -25.90
CA ASP A 434 15.61 -9.05 -25.29
C ASP A 434 14.36 -8.51 -24.56
N LEU A 435 14.56 -7.67 -23.54
CA LEU A 435 13.50 -6.89 -22.88
C LEU A 435 13.69 -5.40 -23.18
N GLY A 436 12.68 -4.76 -23.79
CA GLY A 436 12.67 -3.33 -24.13
C GLY A 436 13.67 -2.93 -25.23
N PRO A 437 13.58 -1.69 -25.76
CA PRO A 437 12.71 -0.56 -25.37
C PRO A 437 11.34 -0.54 -26.08
N PRO A 438 10.38 0.33 -25.66
CA PRO A 438 10.46 1.25 -24.54
C PRO A 438 10.08 0.62 -23.20
N MET A 439 10.83 0.92 -22.14
CA MET A 439 10.54 0.45 -20.78
C MET A 439 11.11 1.35 -19.69
N TYR A 440 10.40 1.48 -18.56
CA TYR A 440 11.01 1.87 -17.28
C TYR A 440 11.27 0.64 -16.40
N ILE A 441 12.35 0.74 -15.64
CA ILE A 441 12.88 -0.28 -14.73
C ILE A 441 12.70 0.16 -13.27
N VAL A 442 13.11 -0.68 -12.32
CA VAL A 442 12.99 -0.39 -10.87
C VAL A 442 13.55 0.97 -10.45
N SER A 443 14.63 1.47 -11.06
CA SER A 443 15.20 2.77 -10.67
C SER A 443 14.40 4.00 -11.18
N GLU A 444 13.47 3.84 -12.11
CA GLU A 444 12.63 4.91 -12.71
C GLU A 444 13.37 6.13 -13.32
N ASP A 445 14.71 6.17 -13.28
CA ASP A 445 15.58 7.27 -13.70
C ASP A 445 16.29 7.04 -15.06
N SER A 446 16.15 5.84 -15.63
CA SER A 446 16.70 5.45 -16.93
C SER A 446 15.93 6.07 -18.10
N ASN A 447 16.58 6.43 -19.21
CA ASN A 447 15.88 6.84 -20.43
C ASN A 447 15.11 5.65 -21.04
N PRO A 448 13.76 5.67 -21.08
CA PRO A 448 12.98 4.50 -21.41
C PRO A 448 13.09 4.08 -22.88
N ILE A 449 13.47 4.99 -23.78
CA ILE A 449 13.57 4.75 -25.22
C ILE A 449 14.84 3.97 -25.61
N ILE A 450 15.84 3.89 -24.71
CA ILE A 450 17.09 3.17 -24.97
C ILE A 450 17.34 2.00 -24.02
N THR A 451 16.69 2.01 -22.85
CA THR A 451 16.85 0.98 -21.81
C THR A 451 16.42 -0.38 -22.34
N ARG A 452 17.34 -1.35 -22.24
CA ARG A 452 17.15 -2.73 -22.67
C ARG A 452 17.85 -3.69 -21.71
N ASN A 453 17.39 -4.93 -21.66
CA ASN A 453 18.03 -6.03 -20.93
C ASN A 453 18.49 -5.66 -19.50
N PRO A 454 17.64 -5.04 -18.67
CA PRO A 454 17.98 -4.67 -17.30
C PRO A 454 18.13 -5.90 -16.41
N ALA A 455 19.15 -5.89 -15.54
CA ALA A 455 19.57 -7.11 -14.85
C ALA A 455 18.49 -7.66 -13.91
N LEU A 456 17.81 -6.79 -13.16
CA LEU A 456 16.82 -7.20 -12.18
C LEU A 456 15.57 -7.78 -12.86
N GLU A 457 15.02 -7.10 -13.87
CA GLU A 457 13.82 -7.56 -14.57
C GLU A 457 14.12 -8.80 -15.42
N LEU A 458 15.33 -8.96 -15.99
CA LEU A 458 15.75 -10.23 -16.64
C LEU A 458 15.72 -11.40 -15.65
N ALA A 459 16.27 -11.21 -14.44
CA ALA A 459 16.21 -12.21 -13.38
C ALA A 459 14.75 -12.48 -12.95
N TYR A 460 13.94 -11.42 -12.80
CA TYR A 460 12.55 -11.55 -12.38
C TYR A 460 11.67 -12.21 -13.45
N TRP A 461 11.93 -11.96 -14.74
CA TRP A 461 11.26 -12.65 -15.85
C TRP A 461 11.55 -14.16 -15.82
N LYS A 462 12.82 -14.53 -15.60
CA LYS A 462 13.24 -15.93 -15.48
C LYS A 462 12.53 -16.63 -14.32
N LEU A 463 12.50 -16.00 -13.14
CA LEU A 463 11.79 -16.49 -11.96
C LEU A 463 10.28 -16.60 -12.21
N GLY A 464 9.65 -15.55 -12.74
CA GLY A 464 8.22 -15.51 -13.01
C GLY A 464 7.77 -16.62 -13.95
N LEU A 465 8.43 -16.77 -15.10
CA LEU A 465 8.14 -17.85 -16.04
C LEU A 465 8.36 -19.24 -15.39
N GLN A 466 9.44 -19.44 -14.62
CA GLN A 466 9.66 -20.69 -13.87
C GLN A 466 8.53 -21.00 -12.87
N LEU A 467 8.00 -19.99 -12.16
CA LEU A 467 6.86 -20.14 -11.27
C LEU A 467 5.58 -20.49 -12.04
N ALA A 468 5.32 -19.83 -13.18
CA ALA A 468 4.15 -20.11 -14.02
C ALA A 468 4.15 -21.54 -14.59
N GLU A 469 5.30 -22.02 -15.11
CA GLU A 469 5.42 -23.42 -15.54
C GLU A 469 5.19 -24.40 -14.39
N SER A 470 5.75 -24.10 -13.21
CA SER A 470 5.60 -24.93 -12.01
C SER A 470 4.15 -24.97 -11.55
N TRP A 471 3.41 -23.86 -11.68
CA TRP A 471 1.97 -23.78 -11.45
C TRP A 471 1.19 -24.74 -12.35
N PHE A 472 1.45 -24.71 -13.66
CA PHE A 472 0.77 -25.55 -14.63
C PHE A 472 1.13 -27.04 -14.49
N ARG A 473 2.39 -27.37 -14.17
CA ARG A 473 2.78 -28.73 -13.75
C ARG A 473 2.01 -29.20 -12.52
N ARG A 474 1.84 -28.36 -11.49
CA ARG A 474 1.05 -28.70 -10.28
C ARG A 474 -0.45 -28.81 -10.56
N LEU A 475 -0.97 -28.10 -11.57
CA LEU A 475 -2.35 -28.27 -12.07
C LEU A 475 -2.56 -29.59 -12.84
N GLY A 476 -1.48 -30.18 -13.38
CA GLY A 476 -1.56 -31.28 -14.34
C GLY A 476 -1.94 -30.81 -15.75
N GLU A 477 -1.63 -29.55 -16.09
CA GLU A 477 -1.94 -28.92 -17.38
C GLU A 477 -0.67 -28.76 -18.24
N GLU A 478 -0.85 -28.65 -19.55
CA GLU A 478 0.26 -28.45 -20.48
C GLU A 478 0.91 -27.08 -20.26
N VAL A 479 2.24 -27.06 -20.20
CA VAL A 479 3.04 -25.83 -20.09
C VAL A 479 3.30 -25.31 -21.50
N PRO A 480 2.87 -24.08 -21.86
CA PRO A 480 3.15 -23.50 -23.16
C PRO A 480 4.65 -23.43 -23.46
N VAL A 481 5.07 -24.04 -24.58
CA VAL A 481 6.48 -24.13 -25.00
C VAL A 481 7.13 -22.75 -25.15
N THR A 482 6.35 -21.71 -25.47
CA THR A 482 6.81 -20.32 -25.53
C THR A 482 7.37 -19.83 -24.21
N TRP A 483 6.77 -20.19 -23.07
CA TRP A 483 7.24 -19.75 -21.74
C TRP A 483 8.64 -20.27 -21.46
N SER A 484 8.87 -21.58 -21.64
CA SER A 484 10.20 -22.19 -21.48
C SER A 484 11.20 -21.67 -22.51
N LYS A 485 10.79 -21.53 -23.78
CA LYS A 485 11.66 -21.00 -24.83
C LYS A 485 12.16 -19.59 -24.49
N VAL A 486 11.29 -18.70 -24.01
CA VAL A 486 11.69 -17.37 -23.56
C VAL A 486 12.59 -17.48 -22.34
N ARG A 487 12.14 -18.13 -21.26
CA ARG A 487 12.92 -18.26 -20.01
C ARG A 487 14.35 -18.72 -20.23
N ASP A 488 14.52 -19.77 -21.05
CA ASP A 488 15.79 -20.45 -21.27
C ASP A 488 16.72 -19.69 -22.24
N ASN A 489 16.18 -18.73 -23.01
CA ASN A 489 16.92 -17.98 -24.03
C ASN A 489 16.82 -16.44 -23.85
N LEU A 490 16.37 -15.95 -22.70
CA LEU A 490 16.47 -14.53 -22.32
C LEU A 490 17.93 -14.09 -22.28
N ALA A 491 18.17 -12.82 -22.62
CA ALA A 491 19.48 -12.19 -22.60
C ALA A 491 20.27 -12.49 -21.29
N PRO A 492 21.60 -12.60 -21.37
CA PRO A 492 22.44 -12.73 -20.18
C PRO A 492 22.31 -11.46 -19.32
N LEU A 493 22.53 -11.60 -18.01
CA LEU A 493 22.61 -10.44 -17.12
C LEU A 493 23.82 -9.57 -17.56
N PRO A 494 23.66 -8.26 -17.79
CA PRO A 494 24.74 -7.41 -18.28
C PRO A 494 25.82 -7.24 -17.20
N ILE A 495 27.09 -7.42 -17.60
CA ILE A 495 28.26 -7.36 -16.72
C ILE A 495 29.34 -6.52 -17.38
N THR A 496 29.81 -5.48 -16.68
CA THR A 496 30.99 -4.70 -17.04
C THR A 496 31.99 -4.73 -15.89
N ASN A 497 33.27 -5.01 -16.17
CA ASN A 497 34.37 -4.99 -15.18
C ASN A 497 34.11 -5.83 -13.89
N GLY A 498 33.40 -6.95 -14.00
CA GLY A 498 33.16 -7.88 -12.88
C GLY A 498 32.08 -7.46 -11.88
N ILE A 499 31.19 -6.55 -12.29
CA ILE A 499 29.95 -6.19 -11.59
C ILE A 499 28.76 -6.26 -12.54
N TYR A 500 27.55 -6.43 -12.00
CA TYR A 500 26.33 -6.29 -12.80
C TYR A 500 26.05 -4.82 -13.11
N ASP A 501 25.63 -4.57 -14.34
CA ASP A 501 25.14 -3.27 -14.79
C ASP A 501 23.62 -3.18 -14.59
N VAL A 502 23.10 -1.98 -14.33
CA VAL A 502 21.65 -1.79 -14.15
C VAL A 502 20.89 -2.20 -15.42
N TYR A 503 21.43 -1.87 -16.60
CA TYR A 503 20.93 -2.30 -17.90
C TYR A 503 22.04 -2.48 -18.94
N GLU A 504 21.75 -3.16 -20.04
CA GLU A 504 22.75 -3.39 -21.08
C GLU A 504 23.11 -2.08 -21.79
N GLY A 505 24.40 -1.75 -21.79
CA GLY A 505 24.88 -0.50 -22.39
C GLY A 505 24.65 0.74 -21.52
N ILE A 506 24.76 0.62 -20.19
CA ILE A 506 24.86 1.80 -19.32
C ILE A 506 25.97 2.76 -19.80
N PRO A 507 25.80 4.10 -19.64
CA PRO A 507 26.86 5.07 -19.88
C PRO A 507 28.14 4.76 -19.12
N ALA A 508 29.30 5.06 -19.71
CA ALA A 508 30.61 4.80 -19.09
C ALA A 508 30.81 5.56 -17.75
N ASP A 509 30.08 6.66 -17.56
CA ASP A 509 30.09 7.52 -16.38
C ASP A 509 28.96 7.21 -15.37
N PHE A 510 28.15 6.15 -15.58
CA PHE A 510 26.99 5.79 -14.76
C PHE A 510 27.26 5.84 -13.25
N TRP A 511 28.40 5.27 -12.84
CA TRP A 511 28.81 5.16 -11.43
C TRP A 511 29.52 6.41 -10.89
N THR A 512 29.76 7.43 -11.71
CA THR A 512 30.59 8.60 -11.37
C THR A 512 29.88 9.94 -11.55
N SER A 513 28.84 10.01 -12.39
CA SER A 513 28.08 11.25 -12.65
C SER A 513 27.08 11.60 -11.55
N GLY A 514 26.69 10.62 -10.73
CA GLY A 514 25.64 10.75 -9.72
C GLY A 514 24.21 10.81 -10.29
N VAL A 515 24.05 10.79 -11.63
CA VAL A 515 22.75 10.95 -12.30
C VAL A 515 21.87 9.72 -12.11
N PHE A 516 22.45 8.52 -12.25
CA PHE A 516 21.73 7.22 -12.29
C PHE A 516 21.92 6.36 -11.03
N THR A 517 22.45 6.97 -9.97
CA THR A 517 22.73 6.32 -8.67
C THR A 517 21.96 7.03 -7.55
N ASN A 518 20.77 7.53 -7.91
CA ASN A 518 20.05 8.56 -7.17
C ASN A 518 18.59 8.19 -6.84
N ASP A 519 18.18 6.97 -7.18
CA ASP A 519 16.85 6.40 -6.94
C ASP A 519 16.95 4.94 -6.44
N HIS A 520 15.99 4.06 -6.72
CA HIS A 520 16.00 2.68 -6.22
C HIS A 520 17.25 1.85 -6.66
N PRO A 521 18.01 1.24 -5.72
CA PRO A 521 19.24 0.50 -6.01
C PRO A 521 18.98 -0.93 -6.50
N ALA A 522 18.29 -1.07 -7.63
CA ALA A 522 17.76 -2.32 -8.19
C ALA A 522 18.73 -3.53 -8.16
N LEU A 523 20.04 -3.30 -8.36
CA LEU A 523 21.07 -4.35 -8.38
C LEU A 523 21.17 -5.15 -7.08
N VAL A 524 20.84 -4.58 -5.92
CA VAL A 524 20.86 -5.34 -4.65
C VAL A 524 19.69 -6.33 -4.56
N GLY A 525 18.64 -6.13 -5.36
CA GLY A 525 17.51 -7.04 -5.48
C GLY A 525 17.86 -8.39 -6.10
N LEU A 526 18.93 -8.49 -6.91
CA LEU A 526 19.38 -9.71 -7.60
C LEU A 526 19.67 -10.89 -6.66
N ASN A 527 20.14 -10.61 -5.44
CA ASN A 527 20.46 -11.62 -4.43
C ASN A 527 19.96 -11.18 -3.04
N GLY A 528 18.66 -10.93 -2.91
CA GLY A 528 18.06 -10.45 -1.66
C GLY A 528 16.55 -10.42 -1.73
N TRP A 529 16.02 -9.50 -2.56
CA TRP A 529 14.60 -9.52 -2.92
C TRP A 529 14.27 -10.76 -3.75
N LEU A 530 15.01 -11.01 -4.83
CA LEU A 530 14.91 -12.23 -5.60
C LEU A 530 15.82 -13.32 -5.02
N PRO A 531 15.39 -14.59 -5.01
CA PRO A 531 16.30 -15.72 -4.84
C PRO A 531 17.29 -15.81 -6.01
N PRO A 532 18.46 -16.46 -5.85
CA PRO A 532 19.42 -16.65 -6.93
C PRO A 532 18.78 -17.34 -8.15
N THR A 533 18.77 -16.65 -9.30
CA THR A 533 18.20 -17.16 -10.55
C THR A 533 19.28 -17.79 -11.47
N PRO A 534 18.91 -18.69 -12.40
CA PRO A 534 19.86 -19.25 -13.37
C PRO A 534 20.61 -18.16 -14.17
N GLY A 535 21.94 -18.21 -14.10
CA GLY A 535 22.85 -17.22 -14.71
C GLY A 535 23.34 -16.12 -13.75
N LEU A 536 22.88 -16.09 -12.49
CA LEU A 536 23.42 -15.23 -11.45
C LEU A 536 24.67 -15.86 -10.81
N ASP A 537 25.77 -15.12 -10.78
CA ASP A 537 26.94 -15.40 -9.95
C ASP A 537 26.82 -14.60 -8.64
N THR A 538 26.74 -15.30 -7.52
CA THR A 538 26.54 -14.68 -6.20
C THR A 538 27.77 -13.91 -5.70
N SER A 539 28.96 -14.19 -6.22
CA SER A 539 30.20 -13.45 -5.92
C SER A 539 30.22 -12.11 -6.65
N ILE A 540 29.78 -12.09 -7.91
CA ILE A 540 29.55 -10.85 -8.68
C ILE A 540 28.40 -10.05 -8.05
N ALA A 541 27.31 -10.70 -7.65
CA ALA A 541 26.20 -10.05 -6.95
C ALA A 541 26.65 -9.37 -5.65
N LYS A 542 27.45 -10.06 -4.81
CA LYS A 542 28.04 -9.48 -3.59
C LYS A 542 28.95 -8.29 -3.91
N SER A 543 29.84 -8.42 -4.90
CA SER A 543 30.75 -7.34 -5.32
C SER A 543 29.98 -6.12 -5.84
N THR A 544 28.86 -6.35 -6.53
CA THR A 544 27.97 -5.30 -7.03
C THR A 544 27.23 -4.62 -5.88
N MET A 545 26.70 -5.38 -4.93
CA MET A 545 26.04 -4.88 -3.72
C MET A 545 26.99 -4.01 -2.88
N GLU A 546 28.23 -4.44 -2.66
CA GLU A 546 29.24 -3.62 -1.98
C GLU A 546 29.58 -2.33 -2.76
N LYS A 547 29.54 -2.36 -4.10
CA LYS A 547 29.72 -1.15 -4.91
C LYS A 547 28.54 -0.18 -4.76
N VAL A 548 27.30 -0.69 -4.72
CA VAL A 548 26.11 0.12 -4.41
C VAL A 548 26.28 0.80 -3.05
N TRP A 549 26.63 0.06 -1.99
CA TRP A 549 26.80 0.62 -0.64
C TRP A 549 27.80 1.77 -0.55
N ARG A 550 28.82 1.80 -1.43
CA ARG A 550 29.89 2.81 -1.45
C ARG A 550 29.59 4.03 -2.31
N ASN A 551 28.77 3.89 -3.36
CA ASN A 551 28.63 4.90 -4.42
C ASN A 551 27.19 5.41 -4.62
N TRP A 552 26.19 4.69 -4.12
CA TRP A 552 24.79 5.08 -4.29
C TRP A 552 24.41 6.24 -3.37
N ASN A 553 23.56 7.15 -3.82
CA ASN A 553 23.14 8.29 -3.01
C ASN A 553 22.08 7.87 -1.98
N ILE A 554 22.56 7.40 -0.82
CA ILE A 554 21.74 6.98 0.32
C ILE A 554 20.76 8.10 0.78
N SER A 555 21.02 9.37 0.46
CA SER A 555 20.17 10.51 0.84
C SER A 555 18.85 10.60 0.07
N ASN A 556 18.73 9.91 -1.07
CA ASN A 556 17.55 9.93 -1.93
C ASN A 556 16.85 8.57 -2.04
N LEU A 557 17.24 7.60 -1.20
CA LEU A 557 16.54 6.32 -1.08
C LEU A 557 15.14 6.49 -0.48
N TRP A 558 14.26 5.59 -0.88
CA TRP A 558 12.90 5.44 -0.37
C TRP A 558 12.87 4.42 0.78
N GLY A 559 11.82 4.46 1.59
CA GLY A 559 11.72 3.62 2.79
C GLY A 559 11.87 2.11 2.53
N TRP A 560 11.42 1.60 1.37
CA TRP A 560 11.52 0.17 1.05
C TRP A 560 12.91 -0.28 0.56
N ASP A 561 13.74 0.64 0.07
CA ASP A 561 15.10 0.34 -0.36
C ASP A 561 15.95 -0.21 0.79
N PHE A 562 15.69 0.25 2.02
CA PHE A 562 16.38 -0.22 3.23
C PHE A 562 16.07 -1.70 3.54
N GLY A 563 14.82 -2.14 3.38
CA GLY A 563 14.47 -3.55 3.48
C GLY A 563 15.12 -4.39 2.38
N MET A 564 15.15 -3.88 1.13
CA MET A 564 15.84 -4.55 0.03
C MET A 564 17.36 -4.68 0.28
N LEU A 565 18.01 -3.62 0.76
CA LEU A 565 19.43 -3.60 1.15
C LEU A 565 19.72 -4.58 2.29
N ALA A 566 18.85 -4.66 3.29
CA ALA A 566 18.99 -5.58 4.41
C ALA A 566 18.87 -7.05 3.97
N MET A 567 17.88 -7.40 3.13
CA MET A 567 17.74 -8.75 2.57
C MET A 567 18.96 -9.15 1.73
N SER A 568 19.51 -8.21 0.95
CA SER A 568 20.71 -8.44 0.14
C SER A 568 21.95 -8.70 0.99
N ALA A 569 22.15 -7.90 2.05
CA ALA A 569 23.23 -8.08 3.03
C ALA A 569 23.12 -9.43 3.74
N ALA A 570 21.94 -9.77 4.27
CA ALA A 570 21.68 -11.03 4.96
C ALA A 570 21.96 -12.25 4.07
N ARG A 571 21.44 -12.26 2.84
CA ARG A 571 21.68 -13.35 1.87
C ARG A 571 23.13 -13.43 1.38
N SER A 572 23.87 -12.32 1.44
CA SER A 572 25.30 -12.23 1.10
C SER A 572 26.25 -12.50 2.28
N SER A 573 25.72 -13.05 3.38
CA SER A 573 26.44 -13.38 4.63
C SER A 573 27.03 -12.16 5.36
N GLU A 574 26.36 -11.00 5.28
CA GLU A 574 26.70 -9.76 5.97
C GLU A 574 25.58 -9.35 6.96
N PRO A 575 25.27 -10.17 7.98
CA PRO A 575 24.09 -9.97 8.82
C PRO A 575 24.16 -8.72 9.71
N ASP A 576 25.36 -8.32 10.14
CA ASP A 576 25.53 -7.06 10.89
C ASP A 576 25.19 -5.84 10.01
N LYS A 577 25.59 -5.89 8.74
CA LYS A 577 25.24 -4.85 7.77
C LYS A 577 23.75 -4.86 7.41
N ALA A 578 23.07 -6.01 7.50
CA ALA A 578 21.63 -6.09 7.35
C ALA A 578 20.90 -5.33 8.47
N ILE A 579 21.34 -5.50 9.72
CA ILE A 579 20.83 -4.74 10.88
C ILE A 579 21.08 -3.24 10.72
N ASP A 580 22.28 -2.84 10.29
CA ASP A 580 22.60 -1.43 10.03
C ASP A 580 21.68 -0.78 8.99
N TRP A 581 21.21 -1.52 7.97
CA TRP A 581 20.24 -1.00 7.00
C TRP A 581 18.85 -0.85 7.60
N LEU A 582 18.39 -1.81 8.42
CA LEU A 582 17.09 -1.73 9.10
C LEU A 582 17.01 -0.65 10.18
N LEU A 583 18.16 -0.19 10.68
CA LEU A 583 18.30 0.84 11.71
C LEU A 583 19.04 2.09 11.21
N HIS A 584 19.14 2.26 9.89
CA HIS A 584 19.87 3.36 9.28
C HIS A 584 19.27 4.73 9.65
N GLU A 585 20.10 5.76 9.83
CA GLU A 585 19.69 7.12 10.24
C GLU A 585 18.65 7.80 9.32
N ARG A 586 18.55 7.33 8.06
CA ARG A 586 17.56 7.80 7.06
C ARG A 586 16.33 6.90 6.94
N PHE A 587 16.32 5.73 7.57
CA PHE A 587 15.15 4.87 7.65
C PHE A 587 14.42 5.17 8.97
N VAL A 588 13.75 6.33 9.00
CA VAL A 588 13.17 6.91 10.21
C VAL A 588 11.74 6.42 10.41
N PHE A 589 11.40 6.16 11.67
CA PHE A 589 10.05 5.82 12.13
C PHE A 589 9.73 6.76 13.30
N ASP A 590 8.60 7.47 13.21
CA ASP A 590 8.21 8.48 14.20
C ASP A 590 7.87 7.89 15.59
N ASP A 591 7.41 8.73 16.51
CA ASP A 591 7.07 8.36 17.89
C ASP A 591 5.92 7.34 17.97
N VAL A 592 4.97 7.38 17.03
CA VAL A 592 3.88 6.41 16.89
C VAL A 592 4.21 5.25 15.94
N GLY A 593 5.41 5.24 15.35
CA GLY A 593 5.96 4.19 14.52
C GLY A 593 5.62 4.29 13.02
N MET A 594 5.16 5.44 12.54
CA MET A 594 4.95 5.67 11.12
C MET A 594 6.30 5.78 10.39
N PRO A 595 6.51 5.05 9.29
CA PRO A 595 7.71 5.21 8.46
C PRO A 595 7.66 6.57 7.75
N GLU A 596 8.73 7.34 7.85
CA GLU A 596 8.84 8.65 7.20
C GLU A 596 9.07 8.52 5.69
N GLY A 597 8.49 9.44 4.91
CA GLY A 597 8.69 9.51 3.45
C GLY A 597 9.98 10.20 3.00
N GLY A 598 10.79 10.65 3.96
CA GLY A 598 12.07 11.32 3.73
C GLY A 598 11.93 12.61 2.92
N THR A 599 12.80 12.78 1.93
CA THR A 599 12.79 13.91 0.98
C THR A 599 11.93 13.66 -0.26
N ARG A 600 11.44 12.43 -0.46
CA ARG A 600 10.84 11.96 -1.71
C ARG A 600 9.32 12.10 -1.73
N VAL A 601 8.65 11.77 -0.62
CA VAL A 601 7.18 11.78 -0.48
C VAL A 601 6.74 12.19 0.92
N PRO A 602 5.49 12.64 1.11
CA PRO A 602 4.96 12.94 2.45
C PRO A 602 4.90 11.72 3.36
N THR A 603 5.08 11.94 4.67
CA THR A 603 4.87 10.92 5.71
C THR A 603 3.36 10.64 5.91
N PRO A 604 2.94 9.38 6.12
CA PRO A 604 3.74 8.16 6.16
C PRO A 604 4.00 7.56 4.77
N TYR A 605 5.04 6.73 4.68
CA TYR A 605 5.37 5.92 3.52
C TYR A 605 5.47 4.44 3.91
N PHE A 606 4.33 3.76 3.97
CA PHE A 606 4.21 2.40 4.52
C PHE A 606 4.97 1.28 3.80
N PRO A 607 5.40 1.38 2.53
CA PRO A 607 6.35 0.41 1.98
C PRO A 607 7.63 0.25 2.81
N GLY A 608 8.02 1.28 3.58
CA GLY A 608 9.05 1.15 4.61
C GLY A 608 8.72 0.06 5.63
N SER A 609 7.59 0.19 6.34
CA SER A 609 7.11 -0.83 7.30
C SER A 609 6.95 -2.22 6.66
N GLY A 610 6.38 -2.31 5.46
CA GLY A 610 6.18 -3.58 4.77
C GLY A 610 7.51 -4.27 4.40
N SER A 611 8.48 -3.50 3.90
CA SER A 611 9.83 -3.99 3.60
C SER A 611 10.63 -4.41 4.85
N LEU A 612 10.45 -3.69 5.97
CA LEU A 612 11.04 -4.04 7.27
C LEU A 612 10.52 -5.41 7.73
N LEU A 613 9.19 -5.61 7.74
CA LEU A 613 8.60 -6.88 8.18
C LEU A 613 8.97 -8.03 7.24
N LEU A 614 9.07 -7.78 5.94
CA LEU A 614 9.58 -8.75 4.97
C LEU A 614 11.04 -9.13 5.27
N ALA A 615 11.93 -8.15 5.44
CA ALA A 615 13.34 -8.36 5.70
C ALA A 615 13.59 -9.08 7.03
N VAL A 616 12.96 -8.64 8.12
CA VAL A 616 13.12 -9.27 9.45
C VAL A 616 12.63 -10.72 9.44
N ALA A 617 11.51 -11.03 8.78
CA ALA A 617 11.04 -12.41 8.65
C ALA A 617 12.02 -13.29 7.85
N MET A 618 12.53 -12.78 6.72
CA MET A 618 13.58 -13.45 5.95
C MET A 618 14.88 -13.62 6.74
N MET A 619 15.24 -12.69 7.61
CA MET A 619 16.44 -12.77 8.45
C MET A 619 16.28 -13.77 9.61
N ALA A 620 15.10 -13.86 10.22
CA ALA A 620 14.83 -14.71 11.38
C ALA A 620 14.56 -16.19 11.00
N GLU A 621 13.75 -16.44 9.98
CA GLU A 621 13.37 -17.81 9.56
C GLU A 621 14.18 -18.29 8.36
N GLY A 622 14.77 -17.36 7.60
CA GLY A 622 15.56 -17.65 6.41
C GLY A 622 14.75 -17.70 5.12
N TRP A 623 15.41 -18.24 4.11
CA TRP A 623 14.90 -18.43 2.74
C TRP A 623 15.11 -19.87 2.27
N ASP A 624 14.69 -20.22 1.07
CA ASP A 624 14.82 -21.60 0.59
C ASP A 624 16.31 -22.02 0.53
N GLY A 625 16.59 -23.22 1.02
CA GLY A 625 17.96 -23.74 1.17
C GLY A 625 18.74 -23.24 2.39
N SER A 626 18.21 -22.30 3.20
CA SER A 626 18.82 -21.90 4.47
C SER A 626 18.83 -23.06 5.49
N LYS A 627 19.98 -23.24 6.18
CA LYS A 627 20.26 -24.40 7.06
C LYS A 627 20.50 -24.08 8.53
N ILE A 628 20.69 -22.80 8.88
CA ILE A 628 20.92 -22.34 10.25
C ILE A 628 19.70 -21.54 10.72
N PRO A 629 19.36 -21.54 12.03
CA PRO A 629 18.38 -20.62 12.60
C PRO A 629 18.85 -19.17 12.46
N ALA A 630 17.91 -18.22 12.31
CA ALA A 630 18.18 -16.78 12.20
C ALA A 630 19.36 -16.42 11.27
N PRO A 631 19.40 -16.93 10.02
CA PRO A 631 20.57 -16.83 9.13
C PRO A 631 20.93 -15.38 8.74
N GLY A 632 20.01 -14.44 8.89
CA GLY A 632 20.25 -13.02 8.63
C GLY A 632 20.65 -12.19 9.86
N PHE A 633 20.74 -12.78 11.06
CA PHE A 633 21.15 -12.07 12.28
C PHE A 633 22.60 -12.39 12.68
N PRO A 634 23.33 -11.45 13.32
CA PRO A 634 24.66 -11.73 13.86
C PRO A 634 24.59 -12.78 14.97
N THR A 635 25.54 -13.73 15.00
CA THR A 635 25.58 -14.79 16.01
C THR A 635 26.08 -14.33 17.39
N GLN A 636 26.52 -13.08 17.51
CA GLN A 636 26.97 -12.47 18.75
C GLN A 636 26.07 -11.28 19.08
N GLY A 637 25.63 -11.16 20.34
CA GLY A 637 24.81 -10.06 20.84
C GLY A 637 23.31 -10.18 20.57
N TRP A 638 22.89 -11.03 19.63
CA TRP A 638 21.49 -11.25 19.29
C TRP A 638 21.00 -12.62 19.75
N PHE A 639 19.85 -12.63 20.42
CA PHE A 639 19.04 -13.82 20.66
C PHE A 639 17.71 -13.60 19.94
N VAL A 640 17.43 -14.45 18.96
CA VAL A 640 16.26 -14.31 18.08
C VAL A 640 15.35 -15.52 18.28
N GLN A 641 14.08 -15.24 18.60
CA GLN A 641 13.03 -16.24 18.66
C GLN A 641 11.96 -15.89 17.63
N SER A 642 11.55 -16.88 16.82
CA SER A 642 10.45 -16.79 15.89
C SER A 642 9.39 -17.84 16.22
N GLU A 643 8.13 -17.46 16.10
CA GLU A 643 6.99 -18.39 16.05
C GLU A 643 6.08 -17.99 14.88
N GLY A 644 5.46 -18.97 14.21
CA GLY A 644 4.54 -18.71 13.10
C GLY A 644 5.13 -17.94 11.91
N ILE A 645 6.46 -17.84 11.78
CA ILE A 645 7.12 -17.24 10.61
C ILE A 645 7.36 -18.33 9.56
N ARG A 646 7.27 -17.96 8.28
CA ARG A 646 7.55 -18.83 7.14
C ARG A 646 8.75 -18.31 6.33
N LYS A 647 9.51 -19.23 5.76
CA LYS A 647 10.68 -18.92 4.92
C LYS A 647 10.29 -18.16 3.67
N ALA A 648 11.09 -17.16 3.33
CA ALA A 648 11.09 -16.52 2.02
C ALA A 648 11.53 -17.52 0.91
N LEU A 649 11.30 -17.14 -0.34
CA LEU A 649 11.96 -17.72 -1.52
C LEU A 649 13.47 -17.45 -1.46
#